data_AF-A0A7V9FA05-F1
#
_entry.id   AF-A0A7V9FA05-F1
#
_cell.length_a   1.000
_cell.length_b   1.000
_cell.length_c   1.000
_cell.angle_alpha   90.00
_cell.angle_beta   90.00
_cell.angle_gamma   90.00
#
_symmetry.space_group_name_H-M   'P 1'
#
loop_
_entity.id
_entity.type
_entity.pdbx_description
1 polymer ?
#
loop_
_entity_poly.entity_id
_entity_poly.type
_entity_poly.pdbx_seq_one_letter_code
_entity_poly.pdbx_strand_id
1 'polypeptide(L)'
;MGNFTSSPGNRSLSRRRLLKMSGAAAGGITLSSLYGSQLGLHAPRFGPRLTQAAPPANEHFQRTWERTDRPVVEGMVSRTWMWGPEAFTGAMTEPYAESPEEMRTVQYFDKARMEITHPDSGDPTSIWYVTNGLLVVELVSGRMQTGDNTFVDRTPAQVNVAGDGDDPTGPTYATFGPLLDAAPLAVNSAIVQRVDRAGNVTSDPALADQGILTGIVDDVTNHSIAAPFWEFMNSSGLVYENGSYSQDNLFENAYFATGRPISEPYWADVKVAGTVRLVLMQCFERRCMTYTPGNQPGWLVEAGNVGLHYYAWRYGDDPEPPPPPPPLGDFCVPVPEGYKPKTAPAAKLQKLAENSVAPSTLASMFFQLGRRYMAGHSPANELEVAAFEAFGNLPQATRDILQCSLEKIDDLAPEVRDQLFDPRFDLSDTAVNPEDLANTLALEIVMRASQTMFGDAECMTEERPGLARVSAGIDGEILFTPTIFRINDLRTIEFRLTLQQYESDELQQVCTVVPIDGDGDGVPDSSQLNCQTQMAPCPGHMIDNVCMRVPEVRAGEMVKLTGANYFNVAAKVRFQIGETTRDVEAHVCGDLETPLTETVDGSERVIRDNRVQDQLTFQVPMDLASGVYMIQVVVPNNTGTGPFPEYFGIYEYIRVVAPPTATFDIASEVLTCIEETSPASFGSDEVGLRIVTVPIELNGTLGAFRDHKF
;
A
#
# COMPACT_ATOMS: atom_id res chain seq x y z
N MET A 1 -23.05 -55.15 10.78
CA MET A 1 -22.93 -54.34 12.01
C MET A 1 -21.46 -54.04 12.24
N GLY A 2 -21.09 -52.76 12.34
CA GLY A 2 -19.75 -52.33 12.73
C GLY A 2 -19.03 -51.48 11.68
N ASN A 3 -19.34 -50.19 11.65
CA ASN A 3 -18.59 -49.13 10.98
C ASN A 3 -17.19 -48.96 11.60
N PHE A 4 -16.17 -48.68 10.77
CA PHE A 4 -15.00 -47.92 11.19
C PHE A 4 -14.73 -46.83 10.16
N THR A 5 -14.85 -45.60 10.63
CA THR A 5 -14.50 -44.35 9.99
C THR A 5 -12.98 -44.19 9.93
N SER A 6 -12.43 -43.89 8.76
CA SER A 6 -11.04 -43.47 8.59
C SER A 6 -10.95 -41.94 8.58
N SER A 7 -10.18 -41.40 9.52
CA SER A 7 -9.74 -40.00 9.60
C SER A 7 -8.98 -39.57 8.33
N PRO A 8 -9.09 -38.31 7.86
CA PRO A 8 -8.28 -37.82 6.76
C PRO A 8 -6.85 -37.53 7.25
N GLY A 9 -5.92 -38.37 6.79
CA GLY A 9 -4.51 -38.30 7.11
C GLY A 9 -3.77 -37.16 6.40
N ASN A 10 -2.84 -36.59 7.16
CA ASN A 10 -1.74 -35.72 6.77
C ASN A 10 -1.12 -36.12 5.41
N ARG A 11 -1.36 -35.35 4.34
CA ARG A 11 -0.82 -35.60 2.99
C ARG A 11 0.53 -34.89 2.83
N SER A 12 1.63 -35.62 2.92
CA SER A 12 2.95 -35.12 2.52
C SER A 12 2.99 -34.88 1.00
N LEU A 13 3.39 -33.68 0.58
CA LEU A 13 3.52 -33.30 -0.84
C LEU A 13 4.68 -34.04 -1.53
N SER A 14 4.45 -34.55 -2.74
CA SER A 14 5.48 -35.25 -3.51
C SER A 14 6.53 -34.28 -4.09
N ARG A 15 7.79 -34.72 -4.20
CA ARG A 15 8.94 -33.93 -4.71
C ARG A 15 8.70 -33.29 -6.08
N ARG A 16 7.86 -33.91 -6.94
CA ARG A 16 7.50 -33.41 -8.28
C ARG A 16 6.52 -32.23 -8.22
N ARG A 17 5.64 -32.18 -7.20
CA ARG A 17 4.75 -31.03 -6.93
C ARG A 17 5.52 -29.84 -6.33
N LEU A 18 6.51 -30.12 -5.48
CA LEU A 18 7.38 -29.09 -4.89
C LEU A 18 8.18 -28.30 -5.95
N LEU A 19 8.73 -28.95 -6.99
CA LEU A 19 9.46 -28.25 -8.07
C LEU A 19 8.55 -27.35 -8.94
N LYS A 20 7.29 -27.72 -9.18
CA LYS A 20 6.33 -26.89 -9.90
C LYS A 20 5.84 -25.69 -9.05
N MET A 21 5.56 -25.91 -7.76
CA MET A 21 5.18 -24.83 -6.83
C MET A 21 6.32 -23.84 -6.56
N SER A 22 7.58 -24.28 -6.62
CA SER A 22 8.75 -23.40 -6.45
C SER A 22 8.77 -22.28 -7.48
N GLY A 23 8.32 -22.52 -8.71
CA GLY A 23 8.20 -21.50 -9.77
C GLY A 23 6.98 -20.58 -9.58
N ALA A 24 5.84 -21.14 -9.16
CA ALA A 24 4.61 -20.38 -8.94
C ALA A 24 4.63 -19.49 -7.69
N ALA A 25 5.32 -19.92 -6.61
CA ALA A 25 5.48 -19.13 -5.38
C ALA A 25 6.67 -18.14 -5.44
N ALA A 26 7.74 -18.45 -6.17
CA ALA A 26 8.92 -17.57 -6.26
C ALA A 26 8.70 -16.32 -7.13
N GLY A 27 7.68 -16.30 -7.99
CA GLY A 27 7.31 -15.12 -8.79
C GLY A 27 6.49 -14.07 -8.03
N GLY A 28 5.95 -14.41 -6.85
CA GLY A 28 5.22 -13.49 -5.97
C GLY A 28 5.99 -13.03 -4.74
N ILE A 29 7.15 -13.64 -4.44
CA ILE A 29 7.93 -13.33 -3.25
C ILE A 29 9.43 -13.45 -3.58
N THR A 30 10.06 -12.34 -3.99
CA THR A 30 11.51 -12.20 -3.86
C THR A 30 11.85 -11.86 -2.40
N LEU A 31 11.84 -12.88 -1.53
CA LEU A 31 12.60 -12.84 -0.27
C LEU A 31 14.02 -13.28 -0.61
N SER A 32 14.83 -12.33 -1.09
CA SER A 32 16.26 -12.56 -1.25
C SER A 32 16.94 -12.43 0.11
N SER A 33 17.50 -13.55 0.57
CA SER A 33 18.50 -13.62 1.61
C SER A 33 19.70 -12.72 1.28
N LEU A 34 19.93 -11.67 2.07
CA LEU A 34 21.22 -11.01 2.21
C LEU A 34 21.78 -11.35 3.59
N TYR A 35 22.74 -12.27 3.62
CA TYR A 35 23.64 -12.40 4.75
C TYR A 35 24.56 -11.16 4.80
N GLY A 36 24.49 -10.45 5.92
CA GLY A 36 25.64 -9.83 6.58
C GLY A 36 26.47 -8.81 5.78
N SER A 37 26.08 -7.55 5.88
CA SER A 37 27.03 -6.45 6.05
C SER A 37 26.38 -5.37 6.92
N GLN A 38 26.93 -5.22 8.13
CA GLN A 38 26.54 -4.20 9.10
C GLN A 38 26.68 -2.80 8.48
N LEU A 39 25.59 -2.03 8.48
CA LEU A 39 25.56 -0.57 8.56
C LEU A 39 24.15 -0.17 9.03
N GLY A 40 24.08 0.47 10.19
CA GLY A 40 22.85 0.66 10.95
C GLY A 40 21.90 1.67 10.31
N LEU A 41 20.69 1.22 9.98
CA LEU A 41 19.48 2.03 10.00
C LEU A 41 18.55 1.42 11.05
N HIS A 42 18.49 2.05 12.22
CA HIS A 42 17.48 1.75 13.23
C HIS A 42 16.18 2.45 12.79
N ALA A 43 15.22 1.67 12.27
CA ALA A 43 13.83 2.11 12.22
C ALA A 43 13.29 2.15 13.66
N PRO A 44 12.71 3.27 14.13
CA PRO A 44 12.13 3.34 15.45
C PRO A 44 10.93 2.39 15.57
N ARG A 45 10.88 1.65 16.68
CA ARG A 45 9.73 0.83 17.07
C ARG A 45 8.61 1.77 17.54
N PHE A 46 7.59 1.97 16.71
CA PHE A 46 6.35 2.61 17.13
C PHE A 46 5.45 1.60 17.86
N GLY A 47 4.75 2.06 18.90
CA GLY A 47 3.70 1.29 19.59
C GLY A 47 2.54 0.89 18.66
N PRO A 48 1.56 0.10 19.14
CA PRO A 48 0.51 -0.45 18.30
C PRO A 48 -0.28 0.67 17.59
N ARG A 49 -0.19 0.72 16.26
CA ARG A 49 -1.05 1.54 15.41
C ARG A 49 -2.50 1.07 15.58
N LEU A 50 -3.43 2.01 15.78
CA LEU A 50 -4.84 1.80 15.44
C LEU A 50 -4.89 1.63 13.91
N THR A 51 -4.96 0.38 13.44
CA THR A 51 -5.00 0.05 12.01
C THR A 51 -6.38 0.30 11.43
N GLN A 52 -6.72 1.57 11.21
CA GLN A 52 -7.69 1.94 10.20
C GLN A 52 -7.20 3.16 9.42
N ALA A 53 -6.31 2.92 8.47
CA ALA A 53 -6.04 3.83 7.37
C ALA A 53 -7.37 4.23 6.71
N ALA A 54 -7.68 5.52 6.68
CA ALA A 54 -8.90 6.06 6.09
C ALA A 54 -8.56 7.28 5.21
N PRO A 55 -9.19 7.43 4.04
CA PRO A 55 -9.05 8.65 3.25
C PRO A 55 -9.71 9.84 4.00
N PRO A 56 -9.32 11.09 3.69
CA PRO A 56 -10.07 12.25 4.13
C PRO A 56 -11.57 12.10 3.81
N ALA A 57 -12.43 12.30 4.80
CA ALA A 57 -13.80 11.82 4.76
C ALA A 57 -14.76 12.69 3.93
N ASN A 58 -14.33 13.88 3.51
CA ASN A 58 -15.06 14.78 2.62
C ASN A 58 -14.07 15.64 1.81
N GLU A 59 -14.57 16.34 0.79
CA GLU A 59 -13.75 17.16 -0.10
C GLU A 59 -13.01 18.31 0.61
N HIS A 60 -13.54 18.83 1.72
CA HIS A 60 -12.93 19.94 2.45
C HIS A 60 -11.73 19.48 3.29
N PHE A 61 -11.86 18.34 3.97
CA PHE A 61 -10.74 17.68 4.64
C PHE A 61 -9.69 17.24 3.61
N GLN A 62 -10.13 16.70 2.47
CA GLN A 62 -9.23 16.31 1.39
C GLN A 62 -8.43 17.53 0.89
N ARG A 63 -9.08 18.63 0.52
CA ARG A 63 -8.40 19.85 0.06
C ARG A 63 -7.38 20.39 1.08
N THR A 64 -7.73 20.37 2.36
CA THR A 64 -6.82 20.81 3.44
C THR A 64 -5.60 19.90 3.56
N TRP A 65 -5.81 18.59 3.48
CA TRP A 65 -4.75 17.59 3.55
C TRP A 65 -3.83 17.63 2.32
N GLU A 66 -4.42 17.70 1.13
CA GLU A 66 -3.68 17.62 -0.14
C GLU A 66 -2.70 18.78 -0.32
N ARG A 67 -3.02 19.99 0.16
CA ARG A 67 -2.14 21.16 -0.01
C ARG A 67 -0.70 20.88 0.39
N THR A 68 -0.47 20.31 1.57
CA THR A 68 0.89 20.14 2.10
C THR A 68 1.40 18.71 2.08
N ASP A 69 0.53 17.71 2.26
CA ASP A 69 0.96 16.33 2.49
C ASP A 69 0.87 15.45 1.24
N ARG A 70 0.03 15.78 0.25
CA ARG A 70 -0.01 15.04 -1.02
C ARG A 70 1.32 15.08 -1.79
N PRO A 71 2.02 16.23 -1.94
CA PRO A 71 3.36 16.26 -2.53
C PRO A 71 4.37 15.35 -1.81
N VAL A 72 4.19 15.13 -0.50
CA VAL A 72 5.06 14.26 0.31
C VAL A 72 4.71 12.79 0.08
N VAL A 73 3.41 12.43 0.09
CA VAL A 73 2.93 11.07 -0.20
C VAL A 73 3.35 10.61 -1.59
N GLU A 74 3.22 11.48 -2.60
CA GLU A 74 3.57 11.16 -3.99
C GLU A 74 5.09 11.19 -4.26
N GLY A 75 5.92 11.48 -3.24
CA GLY A 75 7.38 11.49 -3.37
C GLY A 75 7.94 12.65 -4.17
N MET A 76 7.13 13.69 -4.42
CA MET A 76 7.51 14.88 -5.19
C MET A 76 8.42 15.83 -4.39
N VAL A 77 8.31 15.81 -3.06
CA VAL A 77 9.17 16.57 -2.14
C VAL A 77 9.52 15.74 -0.91
N SER A 78 10.67 16.03 -0.30
CA SER A 78 11.11 15.41 0.95
C SER A 78 11.15 16.45 2.08
N ARG A 79 10.17 16.41 2.98
CA ARG A 79 10.02 17.29 4.14
C ARG A 79 9.15 16.64 5.23
N THR A 80 9.06 17.26 6.41
CA THR A 80 8.14 16.82 7.48
C THR A 80 6.67 16.78 7.03
N TRP A 81 5.91 15.85 7.61
CA TRP A 81 4.45 15.77 7.51
C TRP A 81 3.78 16.90 8.27
N MET A 82 2.68 17.43 7.73
CA MET A 82 1.87 18.41 8.45
C MET A 82 0.66 17.84 9.16
N TRP A 83 0.02 16.86 8.56
CA TRP A 83 -1.17 16.17 9.07
C TRP A 83 -0.85 14.70 9.34
N GLY A 84 -0.12 14.07 8.42
CA GLY A 84 0.18 12.65 8.39
C GLY A 84 -0.07 12.06 7.00
N PRO A 85 0.44 10.85 6.72
CA PRO A 85 0.28 10.21 5.41
C PRO A 85 -1.18 9.91 5.06
N GLU A 86 -2.04 9.73 6.07
CA GLU A 86 -3.48 9.49 5.94
C GLU A 86 -4.19 9.75 7.29
N ALA A 87 -5.53 9.73 7.28
CA ALA A 87 -6.30 9.74 8.52
C ALA A 87 -6.32 8.34 9.15
N PHE A 88 -6.42 8.27 10.48
CA PHE A 88 -6.56 7.00 11.22
C PHE A 88 -7.99 6.73 11.71
N THR A 89 -8.94 7.62 11.37
CA THR A 89 -10.38 7.44 11.60
C THR A 89 -11.17 7.78 10.34
N GLY A 90 -12.38 7.21 10.21
CA GLY A 90 -13.40 7.80 9.34
C GLY A 90 -13.90 9.15 9.87
N ALA A 91 -14.91 9.73 9.20
CA ALA A 91 -15.65 10.86 9.77
C ALA A 91 -16.33 10.44 11.07
N MET A 92 -16.16 11.26 12.09
CA MET A 92 -16.78 11.13 13.41
C MET A 92 -17.61 12.37 13.70
N THR A 93 -18.47 12.27 14.71
CA THR A 93 -19.18 13.43 15.25
C THR A 93 -18.82 13.63 16.71
N GLU A 94 -18.71 14.88 17.14
CA GLU A 94 -18.42 15.29 18.51
C GLU A 94 -19.42 16.35 18.98
N PRO A 95 -19.82 16.35 20.27
CA PRO A 95 -20.67 17.40 20.81
C PRO A 95 -20.03 18.79 20.68
N TYR A 96 -20.80 19.73 20.14
CA TYR A 96 -20.44 21.14 20.05
C TYR A 96 -21.73 21.98 20.03
N ALA A 97 -22.00 22.74 21.10
CA ALA A 97 -23.28 23.39 21.34
C ALA A 97 -23.75 24.32 20.20
N GLU A 98 -22.83 25.00 19.52
CA GLU A 98 -23.13 25.95 18.44
C GLU A 98 -23.15 25.30 17.04
N SER A 99 -22.89 23.99 16.94
CA SER A 99 -22.99 23.25 15.67
C SER A 99 -24.45 22.82 15.40
N PRO A 100 -24.87 22.65 14.14
CA PRO A 100 -26.15 22.02 13.82
C PRO A 100 -26.32 20.68 14.55
N GLU A 101 -27.51 20.46 15.11
CA GLU A 101 -27.81 19.29 15.96
C GLU A 101 -26.88 19.15 17.18
N GLU A 102 -26.20 20.23 17.59
CA GLU A 102 -25.20 20.26 18.67
C GLU A 102 -24.02 19.29 18.42
N MET A 103 -23.74 18.94 17.16
CA MET A 103 -22.71 17.97 16.79
C MET A 103 -21.84 18.51 15.65
N ARG A 104 -20.53 18.60 15.85
CA ARG A 104 -19.56 18.94 14.79
C ARG A 104 -19.01 17.68 14.13
N THR A 105 -18.64 17.78 12.86
CA THR A 105 -17.96 16.68 12.15
C THR A 105 -16.45 16.80 12.35
N VAL A 106 -15.79 15.70 12.70
CA VAL A 106 -14.33 15.64 12.89
C VAL A 106 -13.71 14.44 12.21
N GLN A 107 -12.40 14.51 11.93
CA GLN A 107 -11.58 13.38 11.50
C GLN A 107 -10.16 13.51 12.05
N TYR A 108 -9.58 12.40 12.48
CA TYR A 108 -8.26 12.38 13.11
C TYR A 108 -7.17 11.89 12.17
N PHE A 109 -6.04 12.59 12.21
CA PHE A 109 -4.77 12.32 11.53
C PHE A 109 -3.66 12.25 12.58
N ASP A 110 -2.51 11.67 12.26
CA ASP A 110 -1.41 11.51 13.22
C ASP A 110 -1.06 12.83 13.95
N LYS A 111 -1.06 13.96 13.22
CA LYS A 111 -0.62 15.28 13.69
C LYS A 111 -1.75 16.31 13.78
N ALA A 112 -3.01 15.93 13.62
CA ALA A 112 -4.14 16.86 13.71
C ALA A 112 -5.50 16.17 13.93
N ARG A 113 -6.50 16.95 14.34
CA ARG A 113 -7.91 16.63 14.17
C ARG A 113 -8.53 17.72 13.30
N MET A 114 -8.99 17.38 12.10
CA MET A 114 -9.74 18.33 11.28
C MET A 114 -11.20 18.37 11.71
N GLU A 115 -11.81 19.55 11.74
CA GLU A 115 -13.20 19.73 12.14
C GLU A 115 -13.95 20.76 11.31
N ILE A 116 -15.25 20.52 11.13
CA ILE A 116 -16.23 21.45 10.55
C ILE A 116 -17.32 21.68 11.60
N THR A 117 -17.30 22.87 12.20
CA THR A 117 -18.21 23.27 13.30
C THR A 117 -19.49 23.92 12.80
N HIS A 118 -19.43 24.63 11.67
CA HIS A 118 -20.58 25.35 11.11
C HIS A 118 -20.80 24.96 9.64
N PRO A 119 -21.23 23.71 9.36
CA PRO A 119 -21.37 23.23 7.99
C PRO A 119 -22.40 24.03 7.18
N ASP A 120 -23.46 24.53 7.83
CA ASP A 120 -24.59 25.21 7.16
C ASP A 120 -24.41 26.73 7.01
N SER A 121 -23.55 27.35 7.82
CA SER A 121 -23.38 28.82 7.89
C SER A 121 -21.95 29.30 7.62
N GLY A 122 -20.97 28.40 7.58
CA GLY A 122 -19.59 28.72 7.22
C GLY A 122 -19.40 28.88 5.71
N ASP A 123 -18.45 29.71 5.31
CA ASP A 123 -18.03 29.84 3.91
C ASP A 123 -17.08 28.69 3.53
N PRO A 124 -17.48 27.73 2.68
CA PRO A 124 -16.66 26.58 2.32
C PRO A 124 -15.45 26.92 1.43
N THR A 125 -15.31 28.17 0.99
CA THR A 125 -14.11 28.67 0.28
C THR A 125 -13.06 29.26 1.22
N SER A 126 -13.45 29.59 2.45
CA SER A 126 -12.52 30.09 3.46
C SER A 126 -11.57 28.97 3.92
N ILE A 127 -10.29 29.31 4.11
CA ILE A 127 -9.33 28.40 4.76
C ILE A 127 -9.81 27.98 6.15
N TRP A 128 -10.60 28.83 6.82
CA TRP A 128 -11.11 28.58 8.17
C TRP A 128 -12.38 27.74 8.21
N TYR A 129 -12.88 27.26 7.06
CA TYR A 129 -14.01 26.33 7.03
C TYR A 129 -13.65 24.99 7.68
N VAL A 130 -12.42 24.52 7.43
CA VAL A 130 -11.82 23.41 8.16
C VAL A 130 -10.84 23.99 9.18
N THR A 131 -11.06 23.69 10.45
CA THR A 131 -10.11 24.04 11.50
C THR A 131 -9.46 22.78 12.08
N ASN A 132 -8.43 22.95 12.90
CA ASN A 132 -7.71 21.82 13.51
C ASN A 132 -8.01 21.65 15.01
N GLY A 133 -9.08 22.28 15.51
CA GLY A 133 -9.41 22.39 16.94
C GLY A 133 -8.36 23.16 17.76
N LEU A 134 -8.57 23.27 19.09
CA LEU A 134 -7.62 23.85 20.05
C LEU A 134 -6.90 22.76 20.86
N LEU A 135 -6.48 21.70 20.17
CA LEU A 135 -6.05 20.42 20.76
C LEU A 135 -5.02 20.59 21.88
N VAL A 136 -4.02 21.46 21.69
CA VAL A 136 -2.98 21.64 22.69
C VAL A 136 -3.46 22.50 23.84
N VAL A 137 -4.30 23.51 23.60
CA VAL A 137 -4.94 24.27 24.69
C VAL A 137 -5.70 23.32 25.60
N GLU A 138 -6.48 22.41 25.02
CA GLU A 138 -7.27 21.43 25.75
C GLU A 138 -6.39 20.40 26.49
N LEU A 139 -5.35 19.87 25.84
CA LEU A 139 -4.40 18.92 26.46
C LEU A 139 -3.61 19.54 27.63
N VAL A 140 -3.18 20.79 27.48
CA VAL A 140 -2.39 21.51 28.49
C VAL A 140 -3.26 21.94 29.67
N SER A 141 -4.47 22.45 29.40
CA SER A 141 -5.37 22.96 30.43
C SER A 141 -6.24 21.90 31.10
N GLY A 142 -6.47 20.77 30.42
CA GLY A 142 -7.46 19.79 30.84
C GLY A 142 -8.90 20.18 30.47
N ARG A 143 -9.14 21.32 29.82
CA ARG A 143 -10.49 21.82 29.53
C ARG A 143 -10.91 21.44 28.11
N MET A 144 -11.61 20.33 27.98
CA MET A 144 -12.07 19.81 26.70
C MET A 144 -13.24 20.63 26.15
N GLN A 145 -13.11 21.20 24.95
CA GLN A 145 -14.12 22.08 24.37
C GLN A 145 -15.32 21.27 23.82
N THR A 146 -16.53 21.71 24.18
CA THR A 146 -17.82 21.18 23.68
C THR A 146 -18.79 22.29 23.24
N GLY A 147 -18.26 23.49 23.02
CA GLY A 147 -18.95 24.68 22.51
C GLY A 147 -18.03 25.89 22.61
N ASP A 148 -18.43 27.03 22.06
CA ASP A 148 -17.59 28.26 22.03
C ASP A 148 -17.13 28.68 23.42
N ASN A 149 -18.01 28.52 24.42
CA ASN A 149 -17.72 28.83 25.83
C ASN A 149 -18.07 27.67 26.77
N THR A 150 -18.22 26.45 26.25
CA THR A 150 -18.62 25.26 27.02
C THR A 150 -17.50 24.24 27.05
N PHE A 151 -17.17 23.74 28.24
CA PHE A 151 -16.03 22.87 28.46
C PHE A 151 -16.39 21.72 29.41
N VAL A 152 -15.71 20.59 29.23
CA VAL A 152 -15.67 19.45 30.14
C VAL A 152 -14.27 19.37 30.74
N ASP A 153 -14.18 19.37 32.06
CA ASP A 153 -12.91 19.26 32.76
C ASP A 153 -12.39 17.81 32.74
N ARG A 154 -11.09 17.67 32.48
CA ARG A 154 -10.32 16.43 32.48
C ARG A 154 -8.95 16.69 33.09
N THR A 155 -8.24 15.64 33.45
CA THR A 155 -6.84 15.77 33.89
C THR A 155 -5.97 16.24 32.71
N PRO A 156 -5.14 17.29 32.87
CA PRO A 156 -4.16 17.67 31.85
C PRO A 156 -3.31 16.49 31.39
N ALA A 157 -3.01 16.43 30.09
CA ALA A 157 -2.44 15.24 29.48
C ALA A 157 -0.99 14.99 29.93
N GLN A 158 -0.73 13.79 30.45
CA GLN A 158 0.60 13.31 30.86
C GLN A 158 1.40 12.69 29.70
N VAL A 159 0.95 12.91 28.46
CA VAL A 159 1.62 12.42 27.25
C VAL A 159 2.79 13.34 26.92
N ASN A 160 3.94 12.76 26.56
CA ASN A 160 5.13 13.50 26.14
C ASN A 160 4.83 14.35 24.90
N VAL A 161 5.26 15.61 24.93
CA VAL A 161 5.05 16.54 23.79
C VAL A 161 5.88 16.12 22.58
N ALA A 162 7.06 15.55 22.84
CA ALA A 162 8.03 15.15 21.83
C ALA A 162 8.73 13.85 22.25
N GLY A 163 9.28 13.14 21.26
CA GLY A 163 10.10 11.95 21.49
C GLY A 163 9.31 10.68 21.79
N ASP A 164 10.01 9.73 22.40
CA ASP A 164 9.50 8.40 22.72
C ASP A 164 8.47 8.50 23.86
N GLY A 165 7.36 7.77 23.74
CA GLY A 165 6.30 7.76 24.75
C GLY A 165 6.70 7.17 26.10
N ASP A 166 7.83 6.44 26.15
CA ASP A 166 8.40 5.85 27.37
C ASP A 166 9.47 6.74 28.03
N ASP A 167 9.71 7.97 27.54
CA ASP A 167 10.64 8.91 28.16
C ASP A 167 10.10 9.37 29.54
N PRO A 168 10.76 9.02 30.66
CA PRO A 168 10.30 9.37 31.99
C PRO A 168 10.62 10.83 32.37
N THR A 169 11.44 11.51 31.57
CA THR A 169 12.01 12.85 31.86
C THR A 169 11.56 13.93 30.89
N GLY A 170 11.04 13.56 29.73
CA GLY A 170 10.55 14.50 28.72
C GLY A 170 9.36 15.34 29.22
N PRO A 171 9.23 16.60 28.79
CA PRO A 171 8.03 17.42 29.04
C PRO A 171 6.75 16.79 28.47
N THR A 172 5.66 16.87 29.24
CA THR A 172 4.31 16.50 28.82
C THR A 172 3.48 17.73 28.50
N TYR A 173 2.27 17.56 27.94
CA TYR A 173 1.38 18.72 27.79
C TYR A 173 1.07 19.37 29.16
N ALA A 174 0.87 18.57 30.21
CA ALA A 174 0.66 19.07 31.57
C ALA A 174 1.84 19.91 32.11
N THR A 175 3.07 19.68 31.65
CA THR A 175 4.26 20.47 32.01
C THR A 175 4.08 21.96 31.69
N PHE A 176 3.33 22.30 30.64
CA PHE A 176 3.17 23.68 30.17
C PHE A 176 2.02 24.44 30.86
N GLY A 177 1.14 23.75 31.60
CA GLY A 177 0.01 24.37 32.29
C GLY A 177 0.40 25.53 33.22
N PRO A 178 1.43 25.37 34.07
CA PRO A 178 1.94 26.45 34.92
C PRO A 178 2.70 27.56 34.17
N LEU A 179 2.97 27.40 32.87
CA LEU A 179 3.83 28.27 32.06
C LEU A 179 3.05 29.15 31.08
N LEU A 180 1.71 29.07 31.08
CA LEU A 180 0.83 29.83 30.18
C LEU A 180 0.92 31.35 30.39
N ASP A 181 1.29 31.81 31.59
CA ASP A 181 1.43 33.25 31.90
C ASP A 181 2.90 33.72 31.90
N ALA A 182 3.82 32.92 31.36
CA ALA A 182 5.24 33.28 31.29
C ALA A 182 5.46 34.53 30.43
N ALA A 183 6.27 35.47 30.93
CA ALA A 183 6.54 36.72 30.22
C ALA A 183 7.40 36.48 28.96
N PRO A 184 7.11 37.18 27.85
CA PRO A 184 7.85 36.99 26.60
C PRO A 184 9.28 37.50 26.69
N LEU A 185 10.21 36.76 26.09
CA LEU A 185 11.51 37.29 25.70
C LEU A 185 11.35 38.37 24.63
N ALA A 186 12.21 39.39 24.69
CA ALA A 186 12.22 40.41 23.64
C ALA A 186 12.67 39.80 22.30
N VAL A 187 12.17 40.34 21.19
CA VAL A 187 12.62 40.00 19.84
C VAL A 187 14.15 40.08 19.74
N ASN A 188 14.77 39.12 19.05
CA ASN A 188 16.22 38.93 18.93
C ASN A 188 16.96 38.55 20.24
N SER A 189 16.26 38.14 21.29
CA SER A 189 16.90 37.56 22.48
C SER A 189 17.30 36.11 22.23
N ALA A 190 18.45 35.69 22.77
CA ALA A 190 18.85 34.28 22.75
C ALA A 190 17.94 33.44 23.65
N ILE A 191 17.47 32.30 23.12
CA ILE A 191 16.62 31.38 23.86
C ILE A 191 17.53 30.39 24.60
N VAL A 192 17.61 30.58 25.92
CA VAL A 192 18.49 29.82 26.83
C VAL A 192 17.72 29.15 27.96
N GLN A 193 16.40 29.24 27.94
CA GLN A 193 15.50 28.72 28.95
C GLN A 193 15.33 27.22 28.72
N ARG A 194 15.54 26.43 29.77
CA ARG A 194 15.26 25.00 29.80
C ARG A 194 14.02 24.73 30.63
N VAL A 195 13.21 23.75 30.24
CA VAL A 195 12.08 23.26 31.02
C VAL A 195 12.27 21.78 31.37
N ASP A 196 12.01 21.42 32.63
CA ASP A 196 11.94 20.02 33.05
C ASP A 196 10.49 19.48 33.01
N ARG A 197 10.31 18.17 33.17
CA ARG A 197 8.98 17.54 33.19
C ARG A 197 8.02 18.14 34.21
N ALA A 198 8.52 18.67 35.33
CA ALA A 198 7.71 19.26 36.38
C ALA A 198 7.31 20.71 36.10
N GLY A 199 7.78 21.30 35.00
CA GLY A 199 7.49 22.67 34.61
C GLY A 199 8.43 23.69 35.25
N ASN A 200 9.56 23.25 35.82
CA ASN A 200 10.55 24.19 36.34
C ASN A 200 11.38 24.74 35.18
N VAL A 201 11.48 26.07 35.12
CA VAL A 201 12.29 26.76 34.12
C VAL A 201 13.64 27.14 34.72
N THR A 202 14.73 26.78 34.03
CA THR A 202 16.09 27.21 34.35
C THR A 202 16.71 27.95 33.17
N SER A 203 17.78 28.71 33.40
CA SER A 203 18.54 29.37 32.34
C SER A 203 19.90 28.70 32.19
N ASP A 204 20.24 28.30 30.97
CA ASP A 204 21.52 27.68 30.61
C ASP A 204 22.22 28.52 29.54
N PRO A 205 23.14 29.43 29.93
CA PRO A 205 23.81 30.33 29.00
C PRO A 205 24.58 29.64 27.88
N ALA A 206 24.98 28.37 28.03
CA ALA A 206 25.68 27.62 26.99
C ALA A 206 24.79 27.38 25.76
N LEU A 207 23.46 27.42 25.91
CA LEU A 207 22.51 27.29 24.80
C LEU A 207 22.54 28.49 23.84
N ALA A 208 23.17 29.60 24.22
CA ALA A 208 23.43 30.71 23.30
C ALA A 208 24.28 30.25 22.09
N ASP A 209 25.13 29.24 22.26
CA ASP A 209 25.94 28.67 21.18
C ASP A 209 25.10 27.94 20.11
N GLN A 210 23.83 27.60 20.42
CA GLN A 210 22.88 27.08 19.42
C GLN A 210 22.41 28.16 18.44
N GLY A 211 22.61 29.44 18.74
CA GLY A 211 22.27 30.56 17.86
C GLY A 211 20.76 30.77 17.65
N ILE A 212 19.91 30.16 18.48
CA ILE A 212 18.46 30.27 18.34
C ILE A 212 17.93 31.50 19.08
N LEU A 213 17.25 32.37 18.34
CA LEU A 213 16.73 33.65 18.82
C LEU A 213 15.20 33.66 18.82
N THR A 214 14.61 34.57 19.59
CA THR A 214 13.21 34.97 19.43
C THR A 214 13.01 35.71 18.10
N GLY A 215 12.10 35.21 17.26
CA GLY A 215 11.75 35.81 15.97
C GLY A 215 10.75 36.95 16.08
N ILE A 216 9.61 36.71 16.74
CA ILE A 216 8.56 37.72 16.97
C ILE A 216 7.94 37.56 18.36
N VAL A 217 7.16 38.56 18.80
CA VAL A 217 6.23 38.42 19.93
C VAL A 217 4.82 38.55 19.36
N ASP A 218 3.98 37.54 19.61
CA ASP A 218 2.59 37.54 19.17
C ASP A 218 1.78 38.61 19.90
N ASP A 219 1.01 39.41 19.16
CA ASP A 219 0.31 40.59 19.66
C ASP A 219 -0.99 40.28 20.41
N VAL A 220 -1.49 39.04 20.32
CA VAL A 220 -2.74 38.60 20.95
C VAL A 220 -2.47 37.81 22.22
N THR A 221 -1.58 36.83 22.14
CA THR A 221 -1.22 35.93 23.23
C THR A 221 -0.05 36.43 24.06
N ASN A 222 0.70 37.43 23.57
CA ASN A 222 1.86 38.01 24.23
C ASN A 222 2.95 36.97 24.56
N HIS A 223 3.14 35.99 23.68
CA HIS A 223 4.23 35.01 23.75
C HIS A 223 5.26 35.23 22.63
N SER A 224 6.52 34.96 22.94
CA SER A 224 7.60 34.95 21.95
C SER A 224 7.49 33.74 21.04
N ILE A 225 7.72 33.87 19.74
CA ILE A 225 7.88 32.73 18.84
C ILE A 225 9.35 32.57 18.49
N ALA A 226 9.91 31.37 18.67
CA ALA A 226 11.30 31.11 18.26
C ALA A 226 11.46 31.29 16.74
N ALA A 227 12.58 31.88 16.31
CA ALA A 227 12.88 32.13 14.89
C ALA A 227 12.68 30.90 13.97
N PRO A 228 13.19 29.68 14.26
CA PRO A 228 12.97 28.52 13.39
C PRO A 228 11.49 28.15 13.23
N PHE A 229 10.67 28.37 14.27
CA PHE A 229 9.23 28.12 14.21
C PHE A 229 8.51 29.19 13.39
N TRP A 230 8.87 30.46 13.57
CA TRP A 230 8.31 31.56 12.79
C TRP A 230 8.65 31.44 11.29
N GLU A 231 9.89 31.05 10.98
CA GLU A 231 10.34 30.78 9.60
C GLU A 231 9.56 29.63 8.98
N PHE A 232 9.36 28.52 9.71
CA PHE A 232 8.56 27.39 9.23
C PHE A 232 7.11 27.79 8.95
N MET A 233 6.48 28.54 9.86
CA MET A 233 5.11 29.04 9.71
C MET A 233 4.94 29.98 8.49
N ASN A 234 6.01 30.59 8.01
CA ASN A 234 6.01 31.49 6.84
C ASN A 234 6.75 30.88 5.63
N SER A 235 7.02 29.57 5.64
CA SER A 235 7.77 28.91 4.58
C SER A 235 6.92 28.65 3.34
N SER A 236 7.61 28.49 2.20
CA SER A 236 7.03 28.12 0.91
C SER A 236 7.68 26.83 0.37
N GLY A 237 7.00 26.20 -0.59
CA GLY A 237 7.45 24.98 -1.25
C GLY A 237 6.40 24.45 -2.21
N LEU A 238 6.61 23.22 -2.70
CA LEU A 238 5.62 22.57 -3.56
C LEU A 238 4.33 22.30 -2.76
N VAL A 239 3.21 22.77 -3.27
CA VAL A 239 1.86 22.52 -2.76
C VAL A 239 0.98 21.96 -3.87
N TYR A 240 -0.10 21.30 -3.50
CA TYR A 240 -1.15 20.87 -4.42
C TYR A 240 -2.42 21.69 -4.20
N GLU A 241 -2.87 22.41 -5.21
CA GLU A 241 -4.06 23.24 -5.11
C GLU A 241 -4.81 23.28 -6.45
N ASN A 242 -6.15 23.20 -6.37
CA ASN A 242 -7.05 23.30 -7.52
C ASN A 242 -6.70 22.35 -8.68
N GLY A 243 -6.24 21.13 -8.37
CA GLY A 243 -5.92 20.12 -9.38
C GLY A 243 -4.50 20.22 -9.95
N SER A 244 -3.65 21.11 -9.41
CA SER A 244 -2.32 21.39 -9.96
C SER A 244 -1.25 21.53 -8.87
N TYR A 245 0.00 21.25 -9.24
CA TYR A 245 1.17 21.50 -8.40
C TYR A 245 1.76 22.87 -8.68
N SER A 246 2.08 23.64 -7.63
CA SER A 246 2.72 24.95 -7.75
C SER A 246 3.67 25.22 -6.57
N GLN A 247 4.61 26.14 -6.76
CA GLN A 247 5.41 26.69 -5.65
C GLN A 247 4.63 27.82 -5.00
N ASP A 248 4.30 27.66 -3.71
CA ASP A 248 3.53 28.65 -2.95
C ASP A 248 3.81 28.51 -1.45
N ASN A 249 3.23 29.38 -0.62
CA ASN A 249 3.26 29.28 0.83
C ASN A 249 2.66 27.96 1.30
N LEU A 250 3.34 27.27 2.23
CA LEU A 250 2.82 26.03 2.79
C LEU A 250 1.53 26.28 3.56
N PHE A 251 1.45 27.46 4.19
CA PHE A 251 0.29 27.93 4.92
C PHE A 251 -0.13 29.28 4.37
N GLU A 252 -1.38 29.40 3.92
CA GLU A 252 -1.95 30.69 3.47
C GLU A 252 -1.99 31.73 4.61
N ASN A 253 -2.04 31.25 5.85
CA ASN A 253 -1.86 32.06 7.05
C ASN A 253 -0.89 31.34 8.00
N ALA A 254 0.07 32.08 8.56
CA ALA A 254 1.09 31.54 9.46
C ALA A 254 0.52 30.76 10.65
N TYR A 255 -0.67 31.14 11.14
CA TYR A 255 -1.32 30.51 12.28
C TYR A 255 -2.34 29.43 11.88
N PHE A 256 -2.51 29.12 10.60
CA PHE A 256 -3.51 28.15 10.16
C PHE A 256 -3.26 26.75 10.73
N ALA A 257 -2.07 26.19 10.50
CA ALA A 257 -1.73 24.85 10.95
C ALA A 257 -1.48 24.82 12.47
N THR A 258 -0.73 25.79 13.00
CA THR A 258 -0.23 25.76 14.38
C THR A 258 -1.16 26.39 15.41
N GLY A 259 -1.94 27.41 15.02
CA GLY A 259 -2.52 28.37 15.95
C GLY A 259 -1.49 29.34 16.52
N ARG A 260 -1.92 30.20 17.44
CA ARG A 260 -1.06 31.17 18.15
C ARG A 260 -0.25 30.49 19.28
N PRO A 261 0.92 31.03 19.66
CA PRO A 261 1.72 30.46 20.74
C PRO A 261 0.97 30.55 22.09
N ILE A 262 1.10 29.52 22.91
CA ILE A 262 0.54 29.49 24.28
C ILE A 262 1.62 29.28 25.35
N SER A 263 2.88 29.21 24.92
CA SER A 263 4.04 29.09 25.79
C SER A 263 5.22 29.82 25.17
N GLU A 264 6.18 30.21 26.01
CA GLU A 264 7.52 30.56 25.55
C GLU A 264 8.23 29.34 24.94
N PRO A 265 9.28 29.55 24.12
CA PRO A 265 10.12 28.47 23.63
C PRO A 265 11.11 28.01 24.71
N TYR A 266 11.18 26.70 24.93
CA TYR A 266 12.04 26.08 25.95
C TYR A 266 12.87 24.93 25.37
N TRP A 267 14.11 24.82 25.82
CA TRP A 267 14.94 23.64 25.57
C TRP A 267 14.62 22.53 26.58
N ALA A 268 14.65 21.29 26.13
CA ALA A 268 14.60 20.13 27.02
C ALA A 268 15.44 18.97 26.46
N ASP A 269 15.81 18.06 27.34
CA ASP A 269 16.36 16.77 26.95
C ASP A 269 15.20 15.81 26.68
N VAL A 270 15.16 15.27 25.47
CA VAL A 270 14.08 14.40 24.98
C VAL A 270 14.67 13.14 24.40
N LYS A 271 14.19 11.97 24.83
CA LYS A 271 14.55 10.68 24.24
C LYS A 271 13.86 10.53 22.88
N VAL A 272 14.65 10.42 21.81
CA VAL A 272 14.18 10.22 20.44
C VAL A 272 14.85 8.97 19.88
N ALA A 273 14.06 7.97 19.51
CA ALA A 273 14.54 6.68 19.00
C ALA A 273 15.58 6.05 19.95
N GLY A 274 15.28 6.05 21.25
CA GLY A 274 16.14 5.49 22.30
C GLY A 274 17.29 6.37 22.76
N THR A 275 17.54 7.52 22.12
CA THR A 275 18.68 8.40 22.43
C THR A 275 18.22 9.75 22.92
N VAL A 276 18.77 10.22 24.05
CA VAL A 276 18.50 11.56 24.55
C VAL A 276 19.13 12.61 23.63
N ARG A 277 18.31 13.57 23.19
CA ARG A 277 18.70 14.70 22.35
C ARG A 277 18.23 16.01 22.99
N LEU A 278 18.98 17.07 22.75
CA LEU A 278 18.57 18.42 23.08
C LEU A 278 17.56 18.90 22.02
N VAL A 279 16.35 19.27 22.46
CA VAL A 279 15.25 19.68 21.59
C VAL A 279 14.69 21.00 22.09
N LEU A 280 14.56 21.98 21.19
CA LEU A 280 13.78 23.19 21.45
C LEU A 280 12.32 22.87 21.17
N MET A 281 11.42 23.24 22.08
CA MET A 281 9.99 23.03 21.91
C MET A 281 9.19 24.27 22.27
N GLN A 282 8.07 24.43 21.59
CA GLN A 282 7.10 25.49 21.88
C GLN A 282 5.69 25.00 21.58
N CYS A 283 4.76 25.25 22.49
CA CYS A 283 3.37 24.90 22.32
C CYS A 283 2.56 26.08 21.76
N PHE A 284 1.75 25.76 20.75
CA PHE A 284 0.77 26.64 20.11
C PHE A 284 -0.61 26.04 20.30
N GLU A 285 -1.67 26.80 20.04
CA GLU A 285 -3.05 26.37 20.31
C GLU A 285 -3.40 24.99 19.72
N ARG A 286 -2.87 24.66 18.53
CA ARG A 286 -3.24 23.44 17.79
C ARG A 286 -2.15 22.37 17.76
N ARG A 287 -0.88 22.72 18.01
CA ARG A 287 0.26 21.78 18.06
C ARG A 287 1.42 22.35 18.84
N CYS A 288 2.25 21.48 19.41
CA CYS A 288 3.58 21.87 19.85
C CYS A 288 4.59 21.54 18.75
N MET A 289 5.43 22.50 18.43
CA MET A 289 6.52 22.35 17.45
C MET A 289 7.82 22.07 18.18
N THR A 290 8.69 21.33 17.50
CA THR A 290 10.01 20.93 18.00
C THR A 290 11.07 21.31 16.98
N TYR A 291 12.22 21.77 17.45
CA TYR A 291 13.39 22.02 16.65
C TYR A 291 14.57 21.22 17.21
N THR A 292 15.18 20.38 16.37
CA THR A 292 16.30 19.52 16.77
C THR A 292 17.55 19.90 15.95
N PRO A 293 18.56 20.54 16.59
CA PRO A 293 19.82 20.83 15.93
C PRO A 293 20.46 19.57 15.33
N GLY A 294 20.90 19.66 14.08
CA GLY A 294 21.59 18.56 13.39
C GLY A 294 20.70 17.56 12.66
N ASN A 295 19.36 17.72 12.68
CA ASN A 295 18.49 17.00 11.74
C ASN A 295 18.74 17.47 10.29
N GLN A 296 18.39 16.62 9.32
CA GLN A 296 18.53 16.95 7.89
C GLN A 296 17.63 18.15 7.50
N PRO A 297 18.02 18.95 6.49
CA PRO A 297 17.15 19.99 5.95
C PRO A 297 15.76 19.43 5.59
N GLY A 298 14.69 20.06 6.06
CA GLY A 298 13.31 19.56 5.90
C GLY A 298 12.74 18.81 7.11
N TRP A 299 13.59 18.43 8.08
CA TRP A 299 13.21 17.79 9.36
C TRP A 299 13.79 18.52 10.58
N LEU A 300 14.27 19.75 10.40
CA LEU A 300 14.75 20.58 11.50
C LEU A 300 13.60 20.99 12.42
N VAL A 301 12.44 21.31 11.83
CA VAL A 301 11.19 21.61 12.55
C VAL A 301 10.21 20.47 12.30
N GLU A 302 9.66 19.94 13.38
CA GLU A 302 8.67 18.86 13.35
C GLU A 302 7.53 19.15 14.32
N ALA A 303 6.37 18.56 14.08
CA ALA A 303 5.26 18.56 15.04
C ALA A 303 5.08 17.17 15.64
N GLY A 304 4.81 17.11 16.95
CA GLY A 304 4.43 15.87 17.63
C GLY A 304 3.14 15.26 17.05
N ASN A 305 2.85 14.02 17.40
CA ASN A 305 1.65 13.30 16.96
C ASN A 305 0.40 13.73 17.75
N VAL A 306 0.12 15.04 17.77
CA VAL A 306 -0.92 15.64 18.62
C VAL A 306 -2.32 15.09 18.33
N GLY A 307 -2.62 14.69 17.09
CA GLY A 307 -3.91 14.10 16.76
C GLY A 307 -4.09 12.74 17.42
N LEU A 308 -3.06 11.88 17.40
CA LEU A 308 -3.04 10.62 18.15
C LEU A 308 -3.11 10.85 19.66
N HIS A 309 -2.33 11.79 20.18
CA HIS A 309 -2.30 12.10 21.61
C HIS A 309 -3.65 12.61 22.12
N TYR A 310 -4.28 13.52 21.37
CA TYR A 310 -5.58 14.08 21.73
C TYR A 310 -6.68 13.03 21.64
N TYR A 311 -6.70 12.19 20.61
CA TYR A 311 -7.65 11.09 20.51
C TYR A 311 -7.57 10.17 21.74
N ALA A 312 -6.36 9.74 22.09
CA ALA A 312 -6.14 8.91 23.27
C ALA A 312 -6.53 9.61 24.57
N TRP A 313 -6.25 10.90 24.73
CA TRP A 313 -6.60 11.67 25.93
C TRP A 313 -8.11 11.93 26.06
N ARG A 314 -8.79 12.21 24.94
CA ARG A 314 -10.24 12.48 24.88
C ARG A 314 -11.05 11.22 25.13
N TYR A 315 -10.60 10.08 24.59
CA TYR A 315 -11.35 8.82 24.62
C TYR A 315 -10.76 7.73 25.54
N GLY A 316 -9.61 7.97 26.18
CA GLY A 316 -8.98 7.08 27.17
C GLY A 316 -9.44 7.35 28.62
N ASP A 317 -9.24 6.36 29.52
CA ASP A 317 -9.83 6.29 30.87
C ASP A 317 -9.08 7.10 31.97
N ASP A 318 -9.77 8.06 32.64
CA ASP A 318 -9.94 8.26 34.13
C ASP A 318 -10.50 9.67 34.51
N PRO A 319 -11.26 9.89 35.62
CA PRO A 319 -12.33 9.10 36.24
C PRO A 319 -13.62 9.93 36.49
N GLU A 320 -14.70 9.63 35.77
CA GLU A 320 -16.04 9.52 36.36
C GLU A 320 -16.46 8.08 36.07
N PRO A 321 -17.21 7.38 36.95
CA PRO A 321 -17.64 6.03 36.62
C PRO A 321 -18.47 6.15 35.33
N PRO A 322 -18.06 5.49 34.23
CA PRO A 322 -18.84 5.58 33.02
C PRO A 322 -20.25 5.08 33.37
N PRO A 323 -21.30 5.65 32.76
CA PRO A 323 -22.58 4.96 32.74
C PRO A 323 -22.30 3.50 32.34
N PRO A 324 -23.01 2.52 32.93
CA PRO A 324 -22.75 1.11 32.66
C PRO A 324 -22.60 0.93 31.14
N PRO A 325 -21.55 0.21 30.69
CA PRO A 325 -21.25 0.13 29.27
C PRO A 325 -22.53 -0.24 28.52
N PRO A 326 -22.83 0.45 27.41
CA PRO A 326 -24.02 0.15 26.63
C PRO A 326 -24.05 -1.35 26.35
N PRO A 327 -25.21 -2.01 26.42
CA PRO A 327 -25.28 -3.43 26.15
C PRO A 327 -24.64 -3.73 24.79
N LEU A 328 -23.88 -4.82 24.71
CA LEU A 328 -23.32 -5.25 23.43
C LEU A 328 -24.48 -5.64 22.51
N GLY A 329 -24.53 -5.03 21.33
CA GLY A 329 -25.49 -5.39 20.30
C GLY A 329 -25.12 -6.71 19.62
N ASP A 330 -25.92 -7.11 18.63
CA ASP A 330 -25.71 -8.38 17.90
C ASP A 330 -24.34 -8.52 17.21
N PHE A 331 -23.59 -7.42 17.04
CA PHE A 331 -22.25 -7.39 16.46
C PHE A 331 -21.12 -7.29 17.50
N CYS A 332 -21.41 -7.52 18.79
CA CYS A 332 -20.45 -7.38 19.89
C CYS A 332 -19.77 -6.01 19.97
N VAL A 333 -20.44 -4.98 19.46
CA VAL A 333 -20.07 -3.58 19.64
C VAL A 333 -21.03 -2.92 20.62
N PRO A 334 -20.56 -1.98 21.46
CA PRO A 334 -21.46 -1.20 22.31
C PRO A 334 -22.48 -0.47 21.45
N VAL A 335 -23.77 -0.62 21.77
CA VAL A 335 -24.85 0.07 21.06
C VAL A 335 -25.74 0.87 22.01
N PRO A 336 -26.25 2.04 21.61
CA PRO A 336 -27.25 2.76 22.38
C PRO A 336 -28.51 1.93 22.62
N GLU A 337 -29.21 2.22 23.72
CA GLU A 337 -30.49 1.57 24.02
C GLU A 337 -31.50 1.81 22.88
N GLY A 338 -32.15 0.74 22.42
CA GLY A 338 -33.10 0.80 21.29
C GLY A 338 -32.47 0.83 19.90
N TYR A 339 -31.14 0.69 19.78
CA TYR A 339 -30.47 0.58 18.48
C TYR A 339 -31.02 -0.60 17.66
N LYS A 340 -31.45 -0.30 16.43
CA LYS A 340 -31.86 -1.30 15.43
C LYS A 340 -30.88 -1.26 14.27
N PRO A 341 -30.10 -2.32 14.01
CA PRO A 341 -29.17 -2.32 12.91
C PRO A 341 -29.93 -2.20 11.58
N LYS A 342 -29.45 -1.32 10.69
CA LYS A 342 -30.01 -1.11 9.34
C LYS A 342 -29.95 -2.37 8.47
N THR A 343 -29.09 -3.32 8.82
CA THR A 343 -28.90 -4.60 8.14
C THR A 343 -28.88 -5.70 9.17
N ALA A 344 -29.61 -6.79 8.93
CA ALA A 344 -29.62 -7.94 9.81
C ALA A 344 -28.20 -8.55 9.92
N PRO A 345 -27.75 -8.96 11.11
CA PRO A 345 -26.46 -9.63 11.30
C PRO A 345 -26.22 -10.81 10.37
N ALA A 346 -27.24 -11.64 10.14
CA ALA A 346 -27.18 -12.76 9.21
C ALA A 346 -26.84 -12.33 7.78
N ALA A 347 -27.39 -11.21 7.30
CA ALA A 347 -27.10 -10.71 5.96
C ALA A 347 -25.67 -10.17 5.83
N LYS A 348 -25.13 -9.54 6.89
CA LYS A 348 -23.71 -9.14 6.91
C LYS A 348 -22.77 -10.34 6.98
N LEU A 349 -23.10 -11.34 7.81
CA LEU A 349 -22.33 -12.57 7.93
C LEU A 349 -22.30 -13.34 6.61
N GLN A 350 -23.44 -13.48 5.94
CA GLN A 350 -23.53 -14.11 4.63
C GLN A 350 -22.64 -13.38 3.61
N LYS A 351 -22.73 -12.04 3.55
CA LYS A 351 -21.88 -11.25 2.66
C LYS A 351 -20.39 -11.39 3.00
N LEU A 352 -20.04 -11.48 4.28
CA LEU A 352 -18.65 -11.70 4.71
C LEU A 352 -18.15 -13.07 4.24
N ALA A 353 -18.95 -14.12 4.44
CA ALA A 353 -18.65 -15.48 4.01
C ALA A 353 -18.51 -15.56 2.48
N GLU A 354 -19.45 -14.99 1.72
CA GLU A 354 -19.42 -14.94 0.25
C GLU A 354 -18.17 -14.22 -0.30
N ASN A 355 -17.67 -13.21 0.41
CA ASN A 355 -16.44 -12.50 0.00
C ASN A 355 -15.16 -13.12 0.58
N SER A 356 -15.27 -14.16 1.41
CA SER A 356 -14.13 -14.87 1.98
C SER A 356 -13.59 -15.85 0.96
N VAL A 357 -12.51 -15.43 0.30
CA VAL A 357 -11.76 -16.23 -0.69
C VAL A 357 -10.98 -17.37 -0.04
N ALA A 358 -10.45 -17.13 1.16
CA ALA A 358 -9.63 -18.07 1.90
C ALA A 358 -9.88 -17.86 3.40
N PRO A 359 -10.02 -18.96 4.18
CA PRO A 359 -10.24 -18.85 5.61
C PRO A 359 -9.02 -18.21 6.28
N SER A 360 -9.25 -17.36 7.29
CA SER A 360 -8.19 -16.60 7.93
C SER A 360 -7.52 -17.41 9.05
N THR A 361 -6.25 -17.74 8.83
CA THR A 361 -5.39 -18.39 9.82
C THR A 361 -5.16 -17.48 11.02
N LEU A 362 -4.87 -16.20 10.76
CA LEU A 362 -4.59 -15.23 11.83
C LEU A 362 -5.82 -14.96 12.69
N ALA A 363 -7.01 -14.86 12.08
CA ALA A 363 -8.24 -14.71 12.85
C ALA A 363 -8.50 -15.96 13.70
N SER A 364 -8.34 -17.17 13.15
CA SER A 364 -8.51 -18.39 13.94
C SER A 364 -7.55 -18.48 15.11
N MET A 365 -6.26 -18.20 14.87
CA MET A 365 -5.24 -18.13 15.90
C MET A 365 -5.61 -17.11 16.98
N PHE A 366 -6.05 -15.91 16.59
CA PHE A 366 -6.44 -14.87 17.54
C PHE A 366 -7.58 -15.34 18.46
N PHE A 367 -8.64 -15.93 17.90
CA PHE A 367 -9.78 -16.40 18.70
C PHE A 367 -9.44 -17.63 19.56
N GLN A 368 -8.57 -18.53 19.09
CA GLN A 368 -8.09 -19.65 19.90
C GLN A 368 -7.23 -19.16 21.08
N LEU A 369 -6.33 -18.20 20.87
CA LEU A 369 -5.56 -17.56 21.94
C LEU A 369 -6.48 -16.84 22.95
N GLY A 370 -7.44 -16.07 22.44
CA GLY A 370 -8.43 -15.37 23.25
C GLY A 370 -9.26 -16.33 24.11
N ARG A 371 -9.71 -17.45 23.52
CA ARG A 371 -10.44 -18.50 24.23
C ARG A 371 -9.64 -19.10 25.38
N ARG A 372 -8.38 -19.43 25.14
CA ARG A 372 -7.50 -19.98 26.19
C ARG A 372 -7.23 -18.99 27.30
N TYR A 373 -7.01 -17.73 26.95
CA TYR A 373 -6.84 -16.66 27.92
C TYR A 373 -8.09 -16.48 28.79
N MET A 374 -9.29 -16.38 28.18
CA MET A 374 -10.55 -16.21 28.89
C MET A 374 -10.91 -17.43 29.76
N ALA A 375 -10.49 -18.63 29.38
CA ALA A 375 -10.62 -19.85 30.17
C ALA A 375 -9.57 -19.97 31.31
N GLY A 376 -8.65 -19.01 31.44
CA GLY A 376 -7.67 -18.96 32.53
C GLY A 376 -6.54 -19.99 32.43
N HIS A 377 -6.24 -20.48 31.23
CA HIS A 377 -5.10 -21.37 31.04
C HIS A 377 -3.77 -20.63 31.27
N SER A 378 -2.72 -21.38 31.65
CA SER A 378 -1.35 -20.86 31.64
C SER A 378 -0.78 -20.92 30.21
N PRO A 379 0.08 -19.95 29.82
CA PRO A 379 0.67 -19.92 28.49
C PRO A 379 1.58 -21.13 28.28
N ALA A 380 1.46 -21.79 27.14
CA ALA A 380 2.20 -23.03 26.83
C ALA A 380 3.53 -22.79 26.08
N ASN A 381 3.72 -21.61 25.47
CA ASN A 381 4.89 -21.24 24.69
C ASN A 381 5.06 -19.71 24.63
N GLU A 382 6.15 -19.22 24.03
CA GLU A 382 6.46 -17.77 23.96
C GLU A 382 5.41 -16.94 23.22
N LEU A 383 4.73 -17.52 22.22
CA LEU A 383 3.63 -16.85 21.52
C LEU A 383 2.45 -16.63 22.47
N GLU A 384 2.05 -17.65 23.25
CA GLU A 384 0.99 -17.51 24.25
C GLU A 384 1.41 -16.56 25.38
N VAL A 385 2.68 -16.53 25.79
CA VAL A 385 3.17 -15.57 26.79
C VAL A 385 2.92 -14.14 26.32
N ALA A 386 3.37 -13.80 25.11
CA ALA A 386 3.17 -12.46 24.55
C ALA A 386 1.69 -12.12 24.33
N ALA A 387 0.90 -13.08 23.85
CA ALA A 387 -0.53 -12.89 23.62
C ALA A 387 -1.30 -12.69 24.92
N PHE A 388 -1.02 -13.49 25.97
CA PHE A 388 -1.73 -13.40 27.25
C PHE A 388 -1.34 -12.14 28.02
N GLU A 389 -0.09 -11.68 27.89
CA GLU A 389 0.30 -10.37 28.39
C GLU A 389 -0.49 -9.25 27.70
N ALA A 390 -0.61 -9.31 26.37
CA ALA A 390 -1.42 -8.35 25.61
C ALA A 390 -2.90 -8.36 26.02
N PHE A 391 -3.51 -9.54 26.18
CA PHE A 391 -4.90 -9.68 26.66
C PHE A 391 -5.07 -9.25 28.12
N GLY A 392 -4.06 -9.50 28.96
CA GLY A 392 -3.98 -9.03 30.35
C GLY A 392 -4.07 -7.52 30.48
N ASN A 393 -3.46 -6.81 29.53
CA ASN A 393 -3.42 -5.35 29.48
C ASN A 393 -4.68 -4.72 28.86
N LEU A 394 -5.62 -5.51 28.34
CA LEU A 394 -6.86 -4.96 27.76
C LEU A 394 -7.80 -4.40 28.85
N PRO A 395 -8.46 -3.26 28.61
CA PRO A 395 -9.55 -2.79 29.46
C PRO A 395 -10.68 -3.81 29.60
N GLN A 396 -11.43 -3.76 30.70
CA GLN A 396 -12.53 -4.72 30.94
C GLN A 396 -13.58 -4.69 29.83
N ALA A 397 -13.96 -3.51 29.34
CA ALA A 397 -14.91 -3.37 28.24
C ALA A 397 -14.43 -4.09 26.96
N THR A 398 -13.13 -4.08 26.67
CA THR A 398 -12.56 -4.81 25.53
C THR A 398 -12.54 -6.31 25.75
N ARG A 399 -12.33 -6.77 27.00
CA ARG A 399 -12.47 -8.18 27.35
C ARG A 399 -13.91 -8.67 27.23
N ASP A 400 -14.89 -7.82 27.55
CA ASP A 400 -16.31 -8.14 27.37
C ASP A 400 -16.66 -8.27 25.87
N ILE A 401 -16.10 -7.41 25.01
CA ILE A 401 -16.21 -7.53 23.55
C ILE A 401 -15.58 -8.82 23.03
N LEU A 402 -14.39 -9.19 23.52
CA LEU A 402 -13.72 -10.44 23.17
C LEU A 402 -14.57 -11.65 23.56
N GLN A 403 -15.11 -11.65 24.78
CA GLN A 403 -16.02 -12.70 25.27
C GLN A 403 -17.26 -12.85 24.39
N CYS A 404 -17.94 -11.73 24.09
CA CYS A 404 -19.10 -11.74 23.19
C CYS A 404 -18.71 -12.27 21.81
N SER A 405 -17.56 -11.87 21.27
CA SER A 405 -17.10 -12.29 19.95
C SER A 405 -16.85 -13.80 19.88
N LEU A 406 -16.26 -14.37 20.94
CA LEU A 406 -16.07 -15.83 21.07
C LEU A 406 -17.41 -16.58 21.09
N GLU A 407 -18.39 -16.08 21.84
CA GLU A 407 -19.75 -16.65 21.89
C GLU A 407 -20.44 -16.59 20.51
N LYS A 408 -20.31 -15.46 19.80
CA LYS A 408 -20.88 -15.32 18.44
C LYS A 408 -20.23 -16.25 17.43
N ILE A 409 -18.94 -16.56 17.60
CA ILE A 409 -18.24 -17.53 16.75
C ILE A 409 -18.72 -18.97 17.04
N ASP A 410 -18.99 -19.29 18.32
CA ASP A 410 -19.56 -20.59 18.70
C ASP A 410 -20.97 -20.82 18.13
N ASP A 411 -21.74 -19.74 17.97
CA ASP A 411 -23.09 -19.77 17.38
C ASP A 411 -23.09 -19.93 15.84
N LEU A 412 -21.93 -19.85 15.17
CA LEU A 412 -21.86 -19.99 13.72
C LEU A 412 -22.14 -21.42 13.26
N ALA A 413 -22.86 -21.55 12.14
CA ALA A 413 -22.95 -22.82 11.44
C ALA A 413 -21.54 -23.28 11.00
N PRO A 414 -21.18 -24.57 11.14
CA PRO A 414 -19.85 -25.07 10.81
C PRO A 414 -19.39 -24.69 9.40
N GLU A 415 -20.29 -24.71 8.42
CA GLU A 415 -19.97 -24.36 7.03
C GLU A 415 -19.54 -22.90 6.88
N VAL A 416 -20.23 -21.97 7.57
CA VAL A 416 -19.89 -20.54 7.55
C VAL A 416 -18.62 -20.28 8.35
N ARG A 417 -18.46 -20.98 9.48
CA ARG A 417 -17.28 -20.85 10.32
C ARG A 417 -16.03 -21.30 9.57
N ASP A 418 -16.05 -22.47 8.94
CA ASP A 418 -14.89 -23.05 8.26
C ASP A 418 -14.54 -22.29 6.96
N GLN A 419 -15.49 -21.49 6.43
CA GLN A 419 -15.23 -20.56 5.32
C GLN A 419 -14.51 -19.27 5.77
N LEU A 420 -14.71 -18.86 7.02
CA LEU A 420 -14.12 -17.63 7.58
C LEU A 420 -12.84 -17.89 8.39
N PHE A 421 -12.80 -19.03 9.07
CA PHE A 421 -11.77 -19.42 10.02
C PHE A 421 -11.14 -20.73 9.56
N ASP A 422 -9.81 -20.78 9.53
CA ASP A 422 -9.11 -21.98 9.09
C ASP A 422 -9.38 -23.14 10.07
N PRO A 423 -9.97 -24.26 9.61
CA PRO A 423 -10.41 -25.35 10.47
C PRO A 423 -9.24 -26.16 11.07
N ARG A 424 -8.00 -25.92 10.62
CA ARG A 424 -6.80 -26.49 11.25
C ARG A 424 -6.51 -25.86 12.61
N PHE A 425 -7.05 -24.67 12.83
CA PHE A 425 -7.23 -24.09 14.16
C PHE A 425 -8.67 -24.39 14.57
N ASP A 426 -8.84 -25.40 15.42
CA ASP A 426 -10.14 -25.91 15.84
C ASP A 426 -10.93 -24.94 16.74
N LEU A 427 -10.37 -23.73 16.97
CA LEU A 427 -10.90 -22.71 17.86
C LEU A 427 -11.20 -23.29 19.25
N SER A 428 -10.48 -24.33 19.67
CA SER A 428 -10.67 -24.97 20.97
C SER A 428 -9.86 -24.25 22.06
N ASP A 429 -9.80 -24.85 23.24
CA ASP A 429 -8.90 -24.45 24.30
C ASP A 429 -7.50 -25.11 24.17
N THR A 430 -7.14 -25.68 23.02
CA THR A 430 -5.80 -26.27 22.80
C THR A 430 -4.74 -25.22 22.46
N ALA A 431 -3.50 -25.46 22.91
CA ALA A 431 -2.41 -24.50 22.75
C ALA A 431 -2.08 -24.24 21.27
N VAL A 432 -1.87 -22.97 20.93
CA VAL A 432 -1.48 -22.57 19.56
C VAL A 432 -0.02 -22.92 19.33
N ASN A 433 0.26 -23.80 18.36
CA ASN A 433 1.61 -24.17 17.97
C ASN A 433 2.15 -23.20 16.88
N PRO A 434 3.28 -22.51 17.12
CA PRO A 434 3.88 -21.59 16.14
C PRO A 434 4.26 -22.24 14.79
N GLU A 435 4.64 -23.53 14.78
CA GLU A 435 4.97 -24.23 13.53
C GLU A 435 3.72 -24.48 12.68
N ASP A 436 2.64 -24.93 13.31
CA ASP A 436 1.35 -25.13 12.64
C ASP A 436 0.79 -23.80 12.14
N LEU A 437 0.98 -22.71 12.90
CA LEU A 437 0.64 -21.35 12.48
C LEU A 437 1.40 -20.92 11.23
N ALA A 438 2.73 -21.07 11.21
CA ALA A 438 3.54 -20.70 10.06
C ALA A 438 3.15 -21.51 8.80
N ASN A 439 2.95 -22.82 8.95
CA ASN A 439 2.55 -23.70 7.85
C ASN A 439 1.15 -23.35 7.32
N THR A 440 0.22 -23.01 8.21
CA THR A 440 -1.16 -22.69 7.85
C THR A 440 -1.28 -21.33 7.20
N LEU A 441 -0.55 -20.35 7.73
CA LEU A 441 -0.45 -19.01 7.15
C LEU A 441 0.19 -19.05 5.76
N ALA A 442 1.22 -19.86 5.54
CA ALA A 442 1.81 -20.05 4.22
C ALA A 442 0.78 -20.60 3.21
N LEU A 443 -0.08 -21.53 3.64
CA LEU A 443 -1.16 -22.04 2.80
C LEU A 443 -2.23 -20.97 2.52
N GLU A 444 -2.60 -20.15 3.49
CA GLU A 444 -3.48 -19.00 3.27
C GLU A 444 -2.91 -18.02 2.23
N ILE A 445 -1.62 -17.69 2.34
CA ILE A 445 -0.92 -16.81 1.38
C ILE A 445 -0.99 -17.41 -0.04
N VAL A 446 -0.73 -18.71 -0.18
CA VAL A 446 -0.83 -19.40 -1.48
C VAL A 446 -2.26 -19.36 -2.02
N MET A 447 -3.28 -19.59 -1.18
CA MET A 447 -4.68 -19.54 -1.62
C MET A 447 -5.09 -18.14 -2.10
N ARG A 448 -4.69 -17.10 -1.36
CA ARG A 448 -4.96 -15.71 -1.76
C ARG A 448 -4.24 -15.33 -3.06
N ALA A 449 -2.97 -15.71 -3.19
CA ALA A 449 -2.22 -15.52 -4.43
C ALA A 449 -2.86 -16.28 -5.60
N SER A 450 -3.35 -17.50 -5.35
CA SER A 450 -4.07 -18.30 -6.35
C SER A 450 -5.35 -17.61 -6.80
N GLN A 451 -6.14 -17.06 -5.88
CA GLN A 451 -7.33 -16.29 -6.25
C GLN A 451 -6.98 -15.08 -7.10
N THR A 452 -5.96 -14.31 -6.74
CA THR A 452 -5.53 -13.15 -7.52
C THR A 452 -5.06 -13.54 -8.91
N MET A 453 -4.32 -14.64 -9.02
CA MET A 453 -3.73 -15.09 -10.28
C MET A 453 -4.75 -15.76 -11.20
N PHE A 454 -5.57 -16.65 -10.64
CA PHE A 454 -6.46 -17.56 -11.36
C PHE A 454 -7.95 -17.27 -11.26
N GLY A 455 -8.38 -16.42 -10.31
CA GLY A 455 -9.78 -16.32 -9.91
C GLY A 455 -10.26 -17.51 -9.08
N ASP A 456 -9.33 -18.35 -8.61
CA ASP A 456 -9.61 -19.60 -7.89
C ASP A 456 -8.56 -19.83 -6.80
N ALA A 457 -9.00 -19.97 -5.55
CA ALA A 457 -8.14 -20.08 -4.37
C ALA A 457 -7.37 -21.40 -4.26
N GLU A 458 -7.83 -22.48 -4.89
CA GLU A 458 -7.22 -23.81 -4.76
C GLU A 458 -6.26 -24.12 -5.91
N CYS A 459 -6.37 -23.38 -7.01
CA CYS A 459 -5.74 -23.78 -8.26
C CYS A 459 -4.20 -23.89 -8.21
N MET A 460 -3.49 -23.02 -7.49
CA MET A 460 -2.04 -23.14 -7.30
C MET A 460 -1.64 -24.41 -6.56
N THR A 461 -2.47 -24.88 -5.64
CA THR A 461 -2.23 -26.13 -4.89
C THR A 461 -2.78 -27.36 -5.60
N GLU A 462 -3.78 -27.17 -6.45
CA GLU A 462 -4.56 -28.22 -7.11
C GLU A 462 -4.66 -27.98 -8.62
N GLU A 463 -3.61 -28.37 -9.37
CA GLU A 463 -3.70 -28.44 -10.83
C GLU A 463 -4.87 -29.32 -11.26
N ARG A 464 -5.64 -28.85 -12.25
CA ARG A 464 -6.78 -29.59 -12.81
C ARG A 464 -6.94 -29.34 -14.31
N PRO A 465 -7.39 -30.34 -15.08
CA PRO A 465 -7.63 -30.18 -16.51
C PRO A 465 -8.91 -29.37 -16.78
N GLY A 466 -8.92 -28.60 -17.86
CA GLY A 466 -10.14 -28.02 -18.43
C GLY A 466 -11.01 -29.06 -19.14
N LEU A 467 -12.19 -28.64 -19.61
CA LEU A 467 -13.05 -29.49 -20.43
C LEU A 467 -12.47 -29.65 -21.86
N ALA A 468 -12.40 -30.89 -22.34
CA ALA A 468 -11.96 -31.19 -23.70
C ALA A 468 -13.06 -30.83 -24.73
N ARG A 469 -12.87 -29.72 -25.43
CA ARG A 469 -13.80 -29.11 -26.39
C ARG A 469 -13.45 -29.54 -27.82
N VAL A 470 -14.22 -30.49 -28.34
CA VAL A 470 -14.03 -31.04 -29.70
C VAL A 470 -14.31 -30.00 -30.78
N SER A 471 -13.48 -30.03 -31.82
CA SER A 471 -13.69 -29.32 -33.08
C SER A 471 -13.52 -30.27 -34.27
N ALA A 472 -14.21 -29.96 -35.36
CA ALA A 472 -14.04 -30.68 -36.62
C ALA A 472 -12.84 -30.10 -37.39
N GLY A 473 -11.91 -30.97 -37.75
CA GLY A 473 -10.79 -30.69 -38.64
C GLY A 473 -11.20 -30.80 -40.12
N ILE A 474 -10.17 -30.79 -40.99
CA ILE A 474 -10.35 -31.06 -42.42
C ILE A 474 -10.85 -32.50 -42.57
N ASP A 475 -11.80 -32.73 -43.48
CA ASP A 475 -12.40 -34.05 -43.74
C ASP A 475 -13.10 -34.73 -42.53
N GLY A 476 -13.46 -33.96 -41.50
CA GLY A 476 -14.24 -34.45 -40.36
C GLY A 476 -13.41 -35.06 -39.22
N GLU A 477 -12.08 -34.84 -39.20
CA GLU A 477 -11.22 -35.26 -38.10
C GLU A 477 -11.64 -34.64 -36.75
N ILE A 478 -11.46 -35.38 -35.66
CA ILE A 478 -11.71 -34.86 -34.30
C ILE A 478 -10.43 -34.21 -33.77
N LEU A 479 -10.50 -32.90 -33.53
CA LEU A 479 -9.39 -32.09 -33.04
C LEU A 479 -9.74 -31.41 -31.72
N PHE A 480 -8.75 -31.32 -30.84
CA PHE A 480 -8.83 -30.58 -29.57
C PHE A 480 -7.82 -29.44 -29.57
N THR A 481 -8.00 -28.49 -30.49
CA THR A 481 -7.05 -27.39 -30.70
C THR A 481 -6.98 -26.49 -29.46
N PRO A 482 -5.83 -26.39 -28.77
CA PRO A 482 -5.60 -25.39 -27.73
C PRO A 482 -5.61 -24.00 -28.33
N THR A 483 -6.27 -23.06 -27.67
CA THR A 483 -6.33 -21.65 -28.12
C THR A 483 -5.80 -20.75 -27.01
N ILE A 484 -4.97 -19.77 -27.35
CA ILE A 484 -4.48 -18.76 -26.41
C ILE A 484 -5.25 -17.48 -26.69
N PHE A 485 -6.25 -17.16 -25.88
CA PHE A 485 -7.01 -15.92 -26.01
C PHE A 485 -6.26 -14.72 -25.42
N ARG A 486 -5.56 -14.91 -24.30
CA ARG A 486 -4.76 -13.85 -23.67
C ARG A 486 -3.36 -14.33 -23.31
N ILE A 487 -2.41 -13.41 -23.40
CA ILE A 487 -1.10 -13.50 -22.75
C ILE A 487 -1.04 -12.40 -21.70
N ASN A 488 -0.91 -12.81 -20.44
CA ASN A 488 -1.21 -12.00 -19.27
C ASN A 488 -2.61 -11.37 -19.45
N ASP A 489 -2.70 -10.05 -19.52
CA ASP A 489 -3.98 -9.35 -19.65
C ASP A 489 -4.29 -8.88 -21.09
N LEU A 490 -3.36 -9.09 -22.04
CA LEU A 490 -3.49 -8.64 -23.43
C LEU A 490 -4.20 -9.67 -24.30
N ARG A 491 -5.21 -9.25 -25.08
CA ARG A 491 -5.90 -10.12 -26.03
C ARG A 491 -5.02 -10.43 -27.25
N THR A 492 -5.00 -11.69 -27.64
CA THR A 492 -4.30 -12.16 -28.83
C THR A 492 -5.19 -12.06 -30.07
N ILE A 493 -4.62 -12.38 -31.23
CA ILE A 493 -5.37 -12.45 -32.50
C ILE A 493 -6.49 -13.49 -32.49
N GLU A 494 -6.44 -14.50 -31.61
CA GLU A 494 -7.47 -15.55 -31.48
C GLU A 494 -8.80 -15.05 -30.92
N PHE A 495 -8.85 -13.82 -30.42
CA PHE A 495 -10.10 -13.12 -30.14
C PHE A 495 -10.92 -12.80 -31.40
N ARG A 496 -10.26 -12.76 -32.58
CA ARG A 496 -10.89 -12.55 -33.91
C ARG A 496 -11.75 -11.28 -33.98
N LEU A 497 -11.26 -10.21 -33.36
CA LEU A 497 -11.89 -8.90 -33.37
C LEU A 497 -11.48 -8.08 -34.59
N THR A 498 -12.25 -7.03 -34.89
CA THR A 498 -11.84 -5.99 -35.84
C THR A 498 -10.82 -5.06 -35.19
N LEU A 499 -10.00 -4.38 -36.00
CA LEU A 499 -8.95 -3.49 -35.50
C LEU A 499 -9.45 -2.46 -34.47
N GLN A 500 -10.64 -1.90 -34.67
CA GLN A 500 -11.22 -0.86 -33.80
C GLN A 500 -11.64 -1.36 -32.42
N GLN A 501 -11.69 -2.67 -32.22
CA GLN A 501 -12.09 -3.30 -30.95
C GLN A 501 -10.90 -3.63 -30.06
N TYR A 502 -9.67 -3.54 -30.58
CA TYR A 502 -8.45 -3.67 -29.79
C TYR A 502 -8.12 -2.34 -29.12
N GLU A 503 -7.65 -2.43 -27.88
CA GLU A 503 -7.18 -1.28 -27.13
C GLU A 503 -5.80 -0.84 -27.62
N SER A 504 -5.43 0.41 -27.36
CA SER A 504 -4.18 0.99 -27.89
C SER A 504 -2.90 0.31 -27.39
N ASP A 505 -2.94 -0.28 -26.20
CA ASP A 505 -1.87 -1.04 -25.55
C ASP A 505 -1.74 -2.48 -26.07
N GLU A 506 -2.78 -3.00 -26.72
CA GLU A 506 -2.79 -4.29 -27.43
C GLU A 506 -2.18 -4.17 -28.84
N LEU A 507 -1.90 -2.95 -29.29
CA LEU A 507 -1.22 -2.66 -30.55
C LEU A 507 0.24 -2.28 -30.29
N GLN A 508 1.14 -2.73 -31.15
CA GLN A 508 2.57 -2.47 -30.99
C GLN A 508 2.83 -0.97 -31.16
N GLN A 509 3.37 -0.32 -30.13
CA GLN A 509 3.80 1.06 -30.18
C GLN A 509 5.31 1.15 -30.47
N VAL A 510 5.69 2.15 -31.27
CA VAL A 510 7.07 2.60 -31.46
C VAL A 510 7.14 4.04 -30.97
N CYS A 511 7.92 4.26 -29.92
CA CYS A 511 8.10 5.58 -29.33
C CYS A 511 9.42 6.19 -29.75
N THR A 512 9.36 7.44 -30.19
CA THR A 512 10.54 8.28 -30.47
C THR A 512 10.59 9.38 -29.43
N VAL A 513 11.79 9.69 -28.95
CA VAL A 513 12.00 10.84 -28.07
C VAL A 513 12.13 12.05 -28.99
N VAL A 514 11.19 12.99 -28.86
CA VAL A 514 11.19 14.24 -29.61
C VAL A 514 11.69 15.34 -28.68
N PRO A 515 12.79 16.01 -29.03
CA PRO A 515 13.22 17.21 -28.31
C PRO A 515 12.16 18.31 -28.47
N ILE A 516 11.80 18.97 -27.38
CA ILE A 516 10.99 20.18 -27.41
C ILE A 516 11.96 21.35 -27.38
N ASP A 517 11.99 22.11 -28.47
CA ASP A 517 12.82 23.30 -28.57
C ASP A 517 12.41 24.30 -27.48
N GLY A 518 13.40 24.72 -26.68
CA GLY A 518 13.30 25.85 -25.76
C GLY A 518 13.26 27.20 -26.50
N ASP A 519 13.29 28.30 -25.74
CA ASP A 519 13.10 29.71 -26.17
C ASP A 519 14.15 30.28 -27.18
N GLY A 520 14.75 29.45 -28.04
CA GLY A 520 15.52 29.87 -29.21
C GLY A 520 17.04 29.83 -29.06
N ASP A 521 17.58 29.10 -28.09
CA ASP A 521 19.02 28.89 -27.89
C ASP A 521 19.58 27.61 -28.53
N GLY A 522 18.72 26.80 -29.17
CA GLY A 522 19.12 25.58 -29.89
C GLY A 522 19.40 24.39 -28.97
N VAL A 523 19.08 24.48 -27.67
CA VAL A 523 19.15 23.35 -26.73
C VAL A 523 17.73 22.97 -26.32
N PRO A 524 17.32 21.70 -26.44
CA PRO A 524 15.96 21.32 -26.06
C PRO A 524 15.78 21.34 -24.54
N ASP A 525 14.86 22.18 -24.06
CA ASP A 525 14.53 22.36 -22.63
C ASP A 525 13.87 21.12 -22.01
N SER A 526 13.26 20.27 -22.83
CA SER A 526 12.66 19.01 -22.41
C SER A 526 12.56 18.03 -23.58
N SER A 527 12.29 16.76 -23.28
CA SER A 527 12.07 15.73 -24.28
C SER A 527 10.73 15.04 -24.05
N GLN A 528 9.92 14.90 -25.09
CA GLN A 528 8.63 14.20 -25.02
C GLN A 528 8.68 12.90 -25.80
N LEU A 529 8.07 11.85 -25.26
CA LEU A 529 7.86 10.59 -25.99
C LEU A 529 6.69 10.75 -26.98
N ASN A 530 6.98 10.66 -28.27
CA ASN A 530 5.99 10.54 -29.34
C ASN A 530 5.87 9.07 -29.74
N CYS A 531 4.81 8.41 -29.26
CA CYS A 531 4.50 7.02 -29.54
C CYS A 531 3.49 6.91 -30.68
N GLN A 532 3.78 6.04 -31.66
CA GLN A 532 2.88 5.74 -32.77
C GLN A 532 2.71 4.23 -32.91
N THR A 533 1.51 3.82 -33.30
CA THR A 533 1.25 2.41 -33.60
C THR A 533 2.08 1.97 -34.81
N GLN A 534 2.80 0.86 -34.65
CA GLN A 534 3.65 0.28 -35.67
C GLN A 534 2.81 -0.38 -36.77
N MET A 535 3.13 -0.05 -38.01
CA MET A 535 2.66 -0.77 -39.20
C MET A 535 3.68 -1.83 -39.63
N ALA A 536 3.26 -2.79 -40.46
CA ALA A 536 4.12 -3.84 -40.98
C ALA A 536 5.46 -3.30 -41.57
N PRO A 537 6.59 -4.02 -41.40
CA PRO A 537 6.73 -5.38 -40.87
C PRO A 537 6.59 -5.48 -39.34
N CYS A 538 5.92 -6.53 -38.88
CA CYS A 538 5.58 -6.74 -37.47
C CYS A 538 6.51 -7.76 -36.79
N PRO A 539 6.85 -7.56 -35.51
CA PRO A 539 7.64 -8.53 -34.74
C PRO A 539 6.84 -9.81 -34.41
N GLY A 540 5.51 -9.76 -34.46
CA GLY A 540 4.62 -10.89 -34.25
C GLY A 540 3.41 -10.82 -35.19
N HIS A 541 2.21 -11.03 -34.65
CA HIS A 541 0.97 -10.96 -35.43
C HIS A 541 0.63 -9.56 -35.95
N MET A 542 -0.23 -9.51 -36.97
CA MET A 542 -0.74 -8.27 -37.56
C MET A 542 -2.21 -8.39 -37.94
N ILE A 543 -2.93 -7.27 -37.89
CA ILE A 543 -4.33 -7.14 -38.32
C ILE A 543 -4.43 -5.87 -39.17
N ASP A 544 -4.98 -5.96 -40.38
CA ASP A 544 -5.16 -4.81 -41.29
C ASP A 544 -3.89 -3.95 -41.46
N ASN A 545 -2.72 -4.57 -41.63
CA ASN A 545 -1.39 -3.95 -41.70
C ASN A 545 -0.86 -3.30 -40.41
N VAL A 546 -1.60 -3.38 -39.30
CA VAL A 546 -1.21 -2.88 -37.98
C VAL A 546 -0.62 -4.01 -37.15
N CYS A 547 0.50 -3.76 -36.48
CA CYS A 547 1.18 -4.75 -35.66
C CYS A 547 0.49 -4.94 -34.31
N MET A 548 0.20 -6.19 -33.95
CA MET A 548 -0.24 -6.55 -32.61
C MET A 548 0.93 -6.43 -31.64
N ARG A 549 0.64 -6.02 -30.40
CA ARG A 549 1.65 -5.93 -29.34
C ARG A 549 2.25 -7.32 -29.10
N VAL A 550 3.58 -7.38 -29.08
CA VAL A 550 4.31 -8.54 -28.56
C VAL A 550 4.61 -8.28 -27.09
N PRO A 551 3.97 -8.99 -26.14
CA PRO A 551 4.19 -8.78 -24.71
C PRO A 551 5.66 -8.93 -24.35
N GLU A 552 6.18 -7.98 -23.57
CA GLU A 552 7.54 -8.02 -23.06
C GLU A 552 7.56 -8.76 -21.72
N VAL A 553 8.47 -9.72 -21.60
CA VAL A 553 8.64 -10.56 -20.40
C VAL A 553 10.12 -10.71 -20.10
N ARG A 554 10.48 -11.00 -18.85
CA ARG A 554 11.86 -11.22 -18.44
C ARG A 554 12.15 -12.70 -18.26
N ALA A 555 13.42 -13.07 -18.39
CA ALA A 555 13.88 -14.39 -17.97
C ALA A 555 13.58 -14.59 -16.47
N GLY A 556 12.94 -15.71 -16.11
CA GLY A 556 12.46 -16.00 -14.77
C GLY A 556 11.07 -15.47 -14.44
N GLU A 557 10.49 -14.61 -15.28
CA GLU A 557 9.15 -14.07 -15.08
C GLU A 557 8.09 -15.15 -15.30
N MET A 558 7.00 -15.09 -14.55
CA MET A 558 5.83 -15.93 -14.74
C MET A 558 4.91 -15.31 -15.78
N VAL A 559 4.48 -16.11 -16.76
CA VAL A 559 3.53 -15.70 -17.79
C VAL A 559 2.24 -16.50 -17.62
N LYS A 560 1.10 -15.81 -17.69
CA LYS A 560 -0.24 -16.42 -17.65
C LYS A 560 -0.83 -16.46 -19.05
N LEU A 561 -1.31 -17.62 -19.46
CA LEU A 561 -2.10 -17.81 -20.66
C LEU A 561 -3.53 -18.11 -20.26
N THR A 562 -4.49 -17.46 -20.91
CA THR A 562 -5.93 -17.74 -20.75
C THR A 562 -6.50 -18.14 -22.10
N GLY A 563 -7.30 -19.19 -22.14
CA GLY A 563 -7.61 -19.89 -23.37
C GLY A 563 -8.70 -20.95 -23.26
N ALA A 564 -8.68 -21.87 -24.20
CA ALA A 564 -9.53 -23.05 -24.23
C ALA A 564 -8.70 -24.30 -24.58
N ASN A 565 -9.23 -25.46 -24.22
CA ASN A 565 -8.65 -26.77 -24.48
C ASN A 565 -7.34 -27.04 -23.72
N TYR A 566 -7.19 -26.52 -22.50
CA TYR A 566 -6.10 -26.95 -21.59
C TYR A 566 -6.56 -28.16 -20.76
N PHE A 567 -7.02 -29.21 -21.45
CA PHE A 567 -7.72 -30.37 -20.86
C PHE A 567 -6.79 -31.44 -20.27
N ASN A 568 -5.49 -31.15 -20.14
CA ASN A 568 -4.52 -32.06 -19.55
C ASN A 568 -3.48 -31.29 -18.74
N VAL A 569 -3.30 -31.65 -17.47
CA VAL A 569 -2.32 -31.01 -16.55
C VAL A 569 -0.86 -31.26 -16.95
N ALA A 570 -0.62 -32.18 -17.89
CA ALA A 570 0.68 -32.38 -18.52
C ALA A 570 0.92 -31.44 -19.72
N ALA A 571 0.06 -30.44 -19.94
CA ALA A 571 0.28 -29.42 -20.95
C ALA A 571 1.58 -28.63 -20.71
N LYS A 572 2.19 -28.18 -21.80
CA LYS A 572 3.47 -27.47 -21.82
C LYS A 572 3.36 -26.24 -22.70
N VAL A 573 4.31 -25.33 -22.54
CA VAL A 573 4.53 -24.24 -23.49
C VAL A 573 5.79 -24.52 -24.29
N ARG A 574 5.63 -24.64 -25.62
CA ARG A 574 6.75 -24.79 -26.54
C ARG A 574 7.21 -23.41 -26.99
N PHE A 575 8.45 -23.08 -26.67
CA PHE A 575 9.17 -21.93 -27.21
C PHE A 575 9.84 -22.32 -28.52
N GLN A 576 9.91 -21.39 -29.46
CA GLN A 576 10.63 -21.53 -30.71
C GLN A 576 11.33 -20.23 -31.11
N ILE A 577 12.59 -20.38 -31.55
CA ILE A 577 13.37 -19.33 -32.20
C ILE A 577 14.13 -19.94 -33.40
N GLY A 578 13.84 -19.45 -34.60
CA GLY A 578 14.29 -20.12 -35.83
C GLY A 578 13.81 -21.58 -35.88
N GLU A 579 14.76 -22.52 -36.02
CA GLU A 579 14.49 -23.97 -36.01
C GLU A 579 14.60 -24.61 -34.61
N THR A 580 15.04 -23.85 -33.60
CA THR A 580 15.25 -24.38 -32.25
C THR A 580 13.95 -24.32 -31.46
N THR A 581 13.57 -25.44 -30.83
CA THR A 581 12.40 -25.51 -29.96
C THR A 581 12.78 -25.96 -28.55
N ARG A 582 12.00 -25.52 -27.55
CA ARG A 582 12.15 -25.93 -26.15
C ARG A 582 10.79 -25.98 -25.47
N ASP A 583 10.46 -27.12 -24.87
CA ASP A 583 9.25 -27.28 -24.08
C ASP A 583 9.50 -26.89 -22.61
N VAL A 584 8.60 -26.10 -22.06
CA VAL A 584 8.60 -25.65 -20.67
C VAL A 584 7.37 -26.20 -19.98
N GLU A 585 7.57 -26.76 -18.79
CA GLU A 585 6.47 -27.27 -17.96
C GLU A 585 5.54 -26.12 -17.56
N ALA A 586 4.25 -26.41 -17.54
CA ALA A 586 3.24 -25.45 -17.14
C ALA A 586 2.39 -25.95 -15.97
N HIS A 587 1.76 -25.00 -15.29
CA HIS A 587 0.76 -25.21 -14.26
C HIS A 587 -0.62 -24.92 -14.84
N VAL A 588 -1.51 -25.92 -14.85
CA VAL A 588 -2.80 -25.86 -15.54
C VAL A 588 -3.94 -25.70 -14.53
N CYS A 589 -4.78 -24.71 -14.82
CA CYS A 589 -5.98 -24.36 -14.10
C CYS A 589 -7.18 -24.38 -15.05
N GLY A 590 -7.80 -25.55 -15.21
CA GLY A 590 -8.93 -25.75 -16.11
C GLY A 590 -10.21 -25.03 -15.68
N ASP A 591 -10.93 -24.49 -16.66
CA ASP A 591 -12.27 -23.94 -16.50
C ASP A 591 -13.31 -25.07 -16.60
N LEU A 592 -13.96 -25.33 -15.47
CA LEU A 592 -15.02 -26.32 -15.32
C LEU A 592 -16.41 -25.68 -15.20
N GLU A 593 -16.47 -24.34 -15.09
CA GLU A 593 -17.71 -23.59 -14.90
C GLU A 593 -18.40 -23.32 -16.23
N THR A 594 -17.62 -22.98 -17.27
CA THR A 594 -18.17 -22.77 -18.61
C THR A 594 -18.70 -24.09 -19.17
N PRO A 595 -20.01 -24.21 -19.50
CA PRO A 595 -20.57 -25.43 -20.05
C PRO A 595 -19.82 -25.91 -21.29
N LEU A 596 -19.82 -27.23 -21.52
CA LEU A 596 -19.19 -27.81 -22.71
C LEU A 596 -19.88 -27.34 -24.00
N THR A 597 -21.21 -27.28 -23.97
CA THR A 597 -22.07 -26.95 -25.09
C THR A 597 -23.13 -25.91 -24.73
N GLU A 598 -23.68 -25.27 -25.75
CA GLU A 598 -24.86 -24.40 -25.67
C GLU A 598 -25.82 -24.71 -26.83
N THR A 599 -27.08 -24.31 -26.68
CA THR A 599 -28.07 -24.42 -27.75
C THR A 599 -28.19 -23.10 -28.49
N VAL A 600 -27.85 -23.08 -29.78
CA VAL A 600 -28.04 -21.92 -30.67
C VAL A 600 -28.96 -22.35 -31.81
N ASP A 601 -30.05 -21.60 -32.02
CA ASP A 601 -31.05 -21.90 -33.05
C ASP A 601 -31.57 -23.36 -33.03
N GLY A 602 -31.70 -23.93 -31.84
CA GLY A 602 -32.17 -25.31 -31.62
C GLY A 602 -31.12 -26.40 -31.89
N SER A 603 -29.89 -26.04 -32.21
CA SER A 603 -28.77 -26.98 -32.41
C SER A 603 -27.74 -26.85 -31.29
N GLU A 604 -27.22 -27.99 -30.83
CA GLU A 604 -26.14 -28.03 -29.84
C GLU A 604 -24.81 -27.63 -30.48
N ARG A 605 -24.08 -26.71 -29.85
CA ARG A 605 -22.79 -26.19 -30.29
C ARG A 605 -21.81 -26.21 -29.14
N VAL A 606 -20.58 -26.68 -29.38
CA VAL A 606 -19.48 -26.62 -28.41
C VAL A 606 -19.07 -25.17 -28.16
N ILE A 607 -19.03 -24.76 -26.89
CA ILE A 607 -18.51 -23.45 -26.49
C ILE A 607 -16.99 -23.55 -26.53
N ARG A 608 -16.34 -22.70 -27.33
CA ARG A 608 -14.88 -22.71 -27.52
C ARG A 608 -14.31 -21.32 -27.81
N ASP A 609 -15.06 -20.29 -27.46
CA ASP A 609 -14.68 -18.89 -27.60
C ASP A 609 -14.14 -18.35 -26.26
N ASN A 610 -13.90 -17.05 -26.21
CA ASN A 610 -13.29 -16.36 -25.06
C ASN A 610 -14.11 -16.41 -23.76
N ARG A 611 -15.30 -17.02 -23.75
CA ARG A 611 -16.02 -17.32 -22.51
C ARG A 611 -15.30 -18.38 -21.69
N VAL A 612 -14.66 -19.34 -22.36
CA VAL A 612 -13.81 -20.35 -21.70
C VAL A 612 -12.59 -19.67 -21.11
N GLN A 613 -12.32 -19.92 -19.83
CA GLN A 613 -11.20 -19.37 -19.07
C GLN A 613 -10.23 -20.46 -18.63
N ASP A 614 -9.91 -21.44 -19.50
CA ASP A 614 -8.82 -22.37 -19.18
C ASP A 614 -7.55 -21.54 -18.99
N GLN A 615 -6.86 -21.72 -17.87
CA GLN A 615 -5.66 -20.96 -17.55
C GLN A 615 -4.45 -21.86 -17.44
N LEU A 616 -3.31 -21.34 -17.89
CA LEU A 616 -2.05 -22.06 -17.89
C LEU A 616 -0.94 -21.06 -17.57
N THR A 617 -0.06 -21.37 -16.63
CA THR A 617 1.07 -20.50 -16.29
C THR A 617 2.39 -21.22 -16.45
N PHE A 618 3.42 -20.50 -16.86
CA PHE A 618 4.77 -21.03 -17.02
C PHE A 618 5.81 -19.97 -16.65
N GLN A 619 6.98 -20.43 -16.23
CA GLN A 619 8.11 -19.54 -15.96
C GLN A 619 8.97 -19.43 -17.22
N VAL A 620 9.27 -18.22 -17.67
CA VAL A 620 10.22 -17.98 -18.76
C VAL A 620 11.59 -18.51 -18.33
N PRO A 621 12.24 -19.40 -19.09
CA PRO A 621 13.53 -19.95 -18.66
C PRO A 621 14.59 -18.87 -18.44
N MET A 622 15.29 -18.97 -17.30
CA MET A 622 16.32 -18.00 -16.85
C MET A 622 17.47 -17.80 -17.85
N ASP A 623 17.70 -18.79 -18.71
CA ASP A 623 18.80 -18.86 -19.67
C ASP A 623 18.39 -18.46 -21.10
N LEU A 624 17.15 -18.01 -21.33
CA LEU A 624 16.77 -17.47 -22.62
C LEU A 624 17.45 -16.13 -22.90
N ALA A 625 18.06 -16.02 -24.08
CA ALA A 625 18.60 -14.75 -24.57
C ALA A 625 17.47 -13.77 -24.88
N SER A 626 17.76 -12.47 -24.83
CA SER A 626 16.81 -11.45 -25.27
C SER A 626 16.43 -11.62 -26.74
N GLY A 627 15.14 -11.46 -27.06
CA GLY A 627 14.64 -11.71 -28.41
C GLY A 627 13.14 -11.96 -28.47
N VAL A 628 12.60 -12.06 -29.69
CA VAL A 628 11.20 -12.47 -29.90
C VAL A 628 11.15 -13.98 -30.08
N TYR A 629 10.30 -14.63 -29.30
CA TYR A 629 10.06 -16.07 -29.35
C TYR A 629 8.63 -16.34 -29.77
N MET A 630 8.47 -17.36 -30.60
CA MET A 630 7.18 -17.97 -30.86
C MET A 630 6.86 -18.91 -29.69
N ILE A 631 5.64 -18.85 -29.17
CA ILE A 631 5.14 -19.75 -28.13
C ILE A 631 3.85 -20.43 -28.59
N GLN A 632 3.66 -21.68 -28.21
CA GLN A 632 2.37 -22.37 -28.38
C GLN A 632 2.13 -23.32 -27.21
N VAL A 633 0.86 -23.53 -26.86
CA VAL A 633 0.47 -24.55 -25.87
C VAL A 633 0.47 -25.92 -26.56
N VAL A 634 1.11 -26.91 -25.93
CA VAL A 634 1.14 -28.31 -26.36
C VAL A 634 0.42 -29.14 -25.30
N VAL A 635 -0.63 -29.84 -25.69
CA VAL A 635 -1.51 -30.61 -24.78
C VAL A 635 -1.48 -32.09 -25.16
N PRO A 636 -1.01 -33.00 -24.29
CA PRO A 636 -1.04 -34.43 -24.57
C PRO A 636 -2.48 -34.96 -24.66
N ASN A 637 -2.76 -35.77 -25.67
CA ASN A 637 -4.06 -36.37 -25.88
C ASN A 637 -4.26 -37.60 -24.99
N ASN A 638 -5.03 -37.43 -23.92
CA ASN A 638 -5.46 -38.52 -23.02
C ASN A 638 -6.98 -38.79 -23.12
N THR A 639 -7.66 -38.26 -24.14
CA THR A 639 -9.12 -38.35 -24.29
C THR A 639 -9.58 -39.69 -24.87
N GLY A 640 -8.65 -40.48 -25.44
CA GLY A 640 -8.97 -41.71 -26.19
C GLY A 640 -9.65 -41.47 -27.54
N THR A 641 -9.76 -40.21 -27.97
CA THR A 641 -10.42 -39.79 -29.22
C THR A 641 -9.47 -38.93 -30.06
N GLY A 642 -9.67 -38.95 -31.38
CA GLY A 642 -8.86 -38.17 -32.33
C GLY A 642 -7.53 -38.86 -32.71
N PRO A 643 -6.89 -38.42 -33.81
CA PRO A 643 -5.79 -39.18 -34.42
C PRO A 643 -4.40 -38.85 -33.88
N PHE A 644 -4.23 -37.76 -33.12
CA PHE A 644 -2.92 -37.25 -32.73
C PHE A 644 -2.60 -37.51 -31.25
N PRO A 645 -1.33 -37.82 -30.92
CA PRO A 645 -0.89 -38.04 -29.53
C PRO A 645 -0.77 -36.73 -28.74
N GLU A 646 -0.62 -35.60 -29.42
CA GLU A 646 -0.54 -34.25 -28.84
C GLU A 646 -1.28 -33.28 -29.77
N TYR A 647 -1.91 -32.26 -29.18
CA TYR A 647 -2.51 -31.16 -29.90
C TYR A 647 -1.79 -29.85 -29.56
N PHE A 648 -1.71 -28.94 -30.52
CA PHE A 648 -1.09 -27.63 -30.37
C PHE A 648 -1.91 -26.56 -31.09
N GLY A 649 -1.82 -25.34 -30.58
CA GLY A 649 -2.52 -24.18 -31.13
C GLY A 649 -1.73 -23.46 -32.23
N ILE A 650 -2.17 -22.25 -32.58
CA ILE A 650 -1.34 -21.34 -33.35
C ILE A 650 -0.19 -20.81 -32.50
N TYR A 651 0.86 -20.33 -33.15
CA TYR A 651 1.92 -19.60 -32.46
C TYR A 651 1.42 -18.22 -32.03
N GLU A 652 1.73 -17.87 -30.80
CA GLU A 652 1.74 -16.50 -30.29
C GLU A 652 3.18 -16.04 -30.09
N TYR A 653 3.38 -14.77 -29.73
CA TYR A 653 4.72 -14.19 -29.63
C TYR A 653 4.92 -13.51 -28.29
N ILE A 654 6.11 -13.67 -27.71
CA ILE A 654 6.57 -12.89 -26.55
C ILE A 654 7.97 -12.36 -26.84
N ARG A 655 8.32 -11.22 -26.25
CA ARG A 655 9.66 -10.64 -26.32
C ARG A 655 10.33 -10.80 -24.97
N VAL A 656 11.35 -11.64 -24.90
CA VAL A 656 12.23 -11.71 -23.74
C VAL A 656 13.11 -10.46 -23.76
N VAL A 657 12.97 -9.60 -22.76
CA VAL A 657 13.81 -8.40 -22.58
C VAL A 657 14.94 -8.69 -21.59
N ALA A 658 16.06 -7.98 -21.77
CA ALA A 658 17.17 -8.04 -20.82
C ALA A 658 16.69 -7.59 -19.42
N PRO A 659 17.18 -8.21 -18.34
CA PRO A 659 16.82 -7.80 -16.99
C PRO A 659 17.28 -6.36 -16.72
N PRO A 660 16.58 -5.58 -15.88
CA PRO A 660 16.98 -4.21 -15.55
C PRO A 660 18.32 -4.11 -14.81
N THR A 661 18.84 -5.24 -14.31
CA THR A 661 20.18 -5.37 -13.72
C THR A 661 21.26 -5.72 -14.74
N ALA A 662 20.91 -5.91 -16.02
CA ALA A 662 21.88 -6.13 -17.08
C ALA A 662 22.82 -4.92 -17.16
N THR A 663 24.13 -5.19 -17.20
CA THR A 663 25.14 -4.15 -17.36
C THR A 663 25.32 -3.89 -18.85
N PHE A 664 25.19 -2.63 -19.26
CA PHE A 664 25.44 -2.23 -20.64
C PHE A 664 26.82 -1.61 -20.71
N ASP A 665 27.63 -2.03 -21.69
CA ASP A 665 28.84 -1.30 -22.04
C ASP A 665 28.48 -0.27 -23.13
N ILE A 666 28.76 1.00 -22.85
CA ILE A 666 28.54 2.11 -23.78
C ILE A 666 29.92 2.55 -24.24
N ALA A 667 30.34 2.04 -25.39
CA ALA A 667 31.57 2.47 -26.04
C ALA A 667 31.24 3.45 -27.18
N SER A 668 31.79 4.66 -27.10
CA SER A 668 31.85 5.62 -28.21
C SER A 668 33.29 5.70 -28.70
N GLU A 669 33.57 5.23 -29.91
CA GLU A 669 34.94 5.16 -30.42
C GLU A 669 35.32 6.29 -31.39
N VAL A 670 34.36 7.06 -31.93
CA VAL A 670 34.68 8.06 -32.98
C VAL A 670 33.81 9.31 -32.89
N LEU A 671 34.37 10.40 -32.36
CA LEU A 671 33.96 11.77 -32.71
C LEU A 671 34.73 12.18 -33.97
N THR A 672 34.04 12.49 -35.07
CA THR A 672 34.68 13.09 -36.25
C THR A 672 34.21 14.53 -36.37
N CYS A 673 35.06 15.49 -36.03
CA CYS A 673 34.81 16.88 -36.41
C CYS A 673 35.13 17.02 -37.90
N ILE A 674 34.12 17.33 -38.72
CA ILE A 674 34.36 17.74 -40.10
C ILE A 674 34.84 19.19 -40.04
N GLU A 675 35.94 19.46 -40.74
CA GLU A 675 36.66 20.73 -40.82
C GLU A 675 35.72 21.96 -40.96
N GLU A 676 36.03 23.03 -40.22
CA GLU A 676 35.28 24.30 -40.20
C GLU A 676 35.17 24.91 -41.61
N THR A 677 33.97 25.01 -42.18
CA THR A 677 33.78 25.51 -43.56
C THR A 677 33.56 27.02 -43.69
N SER A 678 33.69 27.85 -42.65
CA SER A 678 33.53 29.31 -42.84
C SER A 678 34.14 30.20 -41.74
N PRO A 679 35.17 31.02 -42.03
CA PRO A 679 35.69 32.02 -41.08
C PRO A 679 34.83 33.29 -40.97
N ALA A 680 33.60 33.32 -41.50
CA ALA A 680 32.84 34.57 -41.72
C ALA A 680 31.41 34.62 -41.15
N SER A 681 30.90 33.60 -40.45
CA SER A 681 29.57 33.66 -39.84
C SER A 681 29.46 32.76 -38.61
N PHE A 682 28.91 33.31 -37.51
CA PHE A 682 28.52 32.57 -36.30
C PHE A 682 27.42 31.52 -36.61
N GLY A 683 27.81 30.32 -37.04
CA GLY A 683 26.87 29.24 -37.35
C GLY A 683 27.49 27.85 -37.16
N SER A 684 27.21 27.28 -35.98
CA SER A 684 27.13 25.86 -35.58
C SER A 684 28.12 24.84 -36.18
N ASP A 685 29.07 24.41 -35.37
CA ASP A 685 29.85 23.17 -35.45
C ASP A 685 29.05 21.98 -34.86
N GLU A 686 28.05 21.50 -35.58
CA GLU A 686 27.25 20.36 -35.11
C GLU A 686 28.05 19.06 -35.19
N VAL A 687 28.40 18.52 -34.03
CA VAL A 687 29.02 17.20 -33.88
C VAL A 687 27.91 16.15 -33.97
N GLY A 688 27.95 15.32 -35.02
CA GLY A 688 27.12 14.11 -35.09
C GLY A 688 27.60 13.05 -34.10
N LEU A 689 26.72 12.56 -33.24
CA LEU A 689 27.01 11.53 -32.24
C LEU A 689 26.49 10.18 -32.71
N ARG A 690 27.38 9.20 -32.86
CA ARG A 690 27.00 7.80 -33.11
C ARG A 690 27.25 6.97 -31.87
N ILE A 691 26.18 6.50 -31.24
CA ILE A 691 26.22 5.64 -30.06
C ILE A 691 25.89 4.21 -30.48
N VAL A 692 26.83 3.29 -30.25
CA VAL A 692 26.59 1.86 -30.41
C VAL A 692 26.38 1.26 -29.03
N THR A 693 25.22 0.63 -28.79
CA THR A 693 24.94 -0.08 -27.54
C THR A 693 24.92 -1.58 -27.77
N VAL A 694 25.53 -2.33 -26.84
CA VAL A 694 25.53 -3.79 -26.83
C VAL A 694 25.13 -4.26 -25.43
N PRO A 695 23.98 -4.94 -25.27
CA PRO A 695 23.61 -5.52 -23.98
C PRO A 695 24.52 -6.71 -23.65
N ILE A 696 25.00 -6.78 -22.41
CA ILE A 696 25.72 -7.95 -21.89
C ILE A 696 24.75 -8.72 -21.00
N GLU A 697 24.44 -9.95 -21.40
CA GLU A 697 23.56 -10.85 -20.66
C GLU A 697 24.26 -11.37 -19.39
N LEU A 698 23.50 -11.83 -18.39
CA LEU A 698 24.03 -12.35 -17.11
C LEU A 698 25.01 -13.53 -17.28
N ASN A 699 24.91 -14.26 -18.38
CA ASN A 699 25.81 -15.36 -18.73
C ASN A 699 27.10 -14.90 -19.48
N GLY A 700 27.29 -13.59 -19.63
CA GLY A 700 28.43 -12.98 -20.33
C GLY A 700 28.31 -12.97 -21.87
N THR A 701 27.16 -13.35 -22.44
CA THR A 701 26.94 -13.28 -23.89
C THR A 701 26.52 -11.87 -24.33
N LEU A 702 26.89 -11.49 -25.56
CA LEU A 702 26.52 -10.21 -26.15
C LEU A 702 25.18 -10.35 -26.87
N GLY A 703 24.23 -9.46 -26.59
CA GLY A 703 22.99 -9.35 -27.37
C GLY A 703 23.17 -8.49 -28.64
N ALA A 704 22.06 -8.19 -29.32
CA ALA A 704 22.10 -7.49 -30.61
C ALA A 704 22.63 -6.04 -30.49
N PHE A 705 23.50 -5.66 -31.42
CA PHE A 705 23.99 -4.29 -31.56
C PHE A 705 22.84 -3.34 -31.88
N ARG A 706 22.79 -2.18 -31.20
CA ARG A 706 21.90 -1.07 -31.57
C ARG A 706 22.73 0.14 -31.94
N ASP A 707 22.44 0.71 -33.10
CA ASP A 707 23.14 1.87 -33.66
C ASP A 707 22.21 3.09 -33.56
N HIS A 708 22.60 4.08 -32.77
CA HIS A 708 21.88 5.33 -32.58
C HIS A 708 22.70 6.47 -33.18
N LYS A 709 22.08 7.30 -34.01
CA LYS A 709 22.70 8.46 -34.65
C LYS A 709 21.93 9.71 -34.20
N PHE A 710 22.64 10.67 -33.62
CA PHE A 710 22.12 11.93 -33.12
C PHE A 710 22.78 13.08 -33.86
#